data_AF-R6LUI5-F1
#
_entry.id   AF-R6LUI5-F1
#
_cell.length_a   1.000
_cell.length_b   1.000
_cell.length_c   1.000
_cell.angle_alpha   90.00
_cell.angle_beta   90.00
_cell.angle_gamma   90.00
#
_symmetry.space_group_name_H-M   'P 1'
#
loop_
_entity.id
_entity.type
_entity.pdbx_description
1 polymer ?
#
loop_
_entity_poly.entity_id
_entity_poly.type
_entity_poly.pdbx_seq_one_letter_code
_entity_poly.pdbx_strand_id
1 'polypeptide(L)'
;MTLKHIKLQSLDDFFVPLSGRNEKGVYFYRFNKTSEKIEQFIYKYYNEARKSGVVIEGKIGNPTESNLSYYEEIMGLDFQMSMGFISTALKKWLPRMGMFQRENIAGAIYDVLDELRKKGKNENMLKNAYIKFMCWLYYKFESVVNQMNGENIPKILFIGDIVGYEFMLINILADAGCDVVFVQPQGDDAYLKVDASLEKSVEYTDTDMAPFEKDFSIKKLTRKNDLNRRNSDNPSEFKEHILNCTNAWIDGKGIDDFLQPVSVRKNKFNELKNNLQTGNTLGQNGFENTSDNRYADEKNLFYNCYIRINGVWDKLTYENELYQFYLSLQGMKRNVVVVSEMIPKPDTDEIAKIKRGNYRDVYQLVKELQVNIQFPERPSVREFLVSAFADVILDEAKRLEQNTNITNINKILNKAVYLLCFINRYQTALFKGLDDEMVSCFIYMGGCNDENEALFMRFLARTKTDVLILCPNAGKKCCLEDKILYEINYPDYLAVNKFPMQNADMHIGTAAYHAERELDNLMYNDDMLFRNQQYDKANAISLNTMDSEIKILWDTELKYRPGFSTASGIVNIPVIFSKFSGVKDRNTKEYWVTLKQLMTPETLVIDSAPYILPTDANPMKMFAAEFFKNGRLHRNVIKNHRAYQYGFLREDMQEHILDKIELLLQQKSIKGTFENGTEYTIVAIALNLPKEVTRLLQAFDFTKKNPKLIYLNTSDSVISLEDTIYIAFLNLLGFDVALFVPTGYNMENYFNMKLMEEHQMGDYMYDLQVPNWNSIPLSVHTSLRDRLFRRG
;
A
#
# COMPACT_ATOMS: atom_id res chain seq x y z
N MET A 1 8.03 -8.31 -52.03
CA MET A 1 7.32 -9.43 -52.68
C MET A 1 5.96 -9.47 -52.02
N THR A 2 4.95 -8.90 -52.66
CA THR A 2 3.59 -8.85 -52.13
C THR A 2 3.01 -10.26 -52.16
N LEU A 3 2.65 -10.80 -50.99
CA LEU A 3 2.05 -12.12 -50.91
C LEU A 3 0.62 -12.03 -51.43
N LYS A 4 0.23 -12.95 -52.32
CA LYS A 4 -1.14 -13.00 -52.82
C LYS A 4 -2.03 -13.73 -51.82
N HIS A 5 -3.32 -13.43 -51.84
CA HIS A 5 -4.32 -14.21 -51.12
C HIS A 5 -4.53 -15.53 -51.86
N ILE A 6 -4.37 -16.63 -51.15
CA ILE A 6 -4.47 -17.98 -51.70
C ILE A 6 -5.64 -18.74 -51.06
N LYS A 7 -6.20 -19.70 -51.78
CA LYS A 7 -7.30 -20.52 -51.26
C LYS A 7 -6.75 -21.67 -50.42
N LEU A 8 -7.37 -21.90 -49.26
CA LEU A 8 -7.13 -23.06 -48.39
C LEU A 8 -7.55 -24.35 -49.09
N GLN A 9 -6.77 -25.41 -48.88
CA GLN A 9 -7.18 -26.79 -49.16
C GLN A 9 -7.64 -27.48 -47.87
N SER A 10 -6.96 -27.19 -46.76
CA SER A 10 -7.30 -27.65 -45.40
C SER A 10 -7.10 -26.54 -44.38
N LEU A 11 -7.85 -26.59 -43.27
CA LEU A 11 -7.67 -25.67 -42.14
C LEU A 11 -6.27 -25.77 -41.51
N ASP A 12 -5.61 -26.92 -41.66
CA ASP A 12 -4.25 -27.10 -41.15
C ASP A 12 -3.20 -26.29 -41.93
N ASP A 13 -3.51 -25.85 -43.16
CA ASP A 13 -2.59 -25.06 -44.00
C ASP A 13 -2.19 -23.73 -43.35
N PHE A 14 -3.05 -23.17 -42.48
CA PHE A 14 -2.73 -21.98 -41.68
C PHE A 14 -1.51 -22.19 -40.78
N PHE A 15 -1.22 -23.42 -40.36
CA PHE A 15 -0.13 -23.71 -39.42
C PHE A 15 1.15 -24.16 -40.12
N VAL A 16 1.17 -24.18 -41.45
CA VAL A 16 2.34 -24.49 -42.24
C VAL A 16 3.18 -23.22 -42.46
N PRO A 17 4.50 -23.26 -42.20
CA PRO A 17 5.42 -22.16 -42.51
C PRO A 17 5.37 -21.75 -43.99
N LEU A 18 5.73 -20.52 -44.31
CA LEU A 18 5.62 -19.96 -45.66
C LEU A 18 6.35 -20.81 -46.73
N SER A 19 7.51 -21.39 -46.39
CA SER A 19 8.27 -22.29 -47.29
C SER A 19 7.55 -23.61 -47.59
N GLY A 20 6.71 -24.09 -46.67
CA GLY A 20 5.96 -25.33 -46.80
C GLY A 20 4.58 -25.18 -47.46
N ARG A 21 4.15 -23.95 -47.77
CA ARG A 21 2.87 -23.72 -48.46
C ARG A 21 3.00 -24.06 -49.95
N ASN A 22 1.96 -24.70 -50.49
CA ASN A 22 1.86 -25.04 -51.92
C ASN A 22 2.02 -23.81 -52.83
N GLU A 23 1.50 -22.67 -52.39
CA GLU A 23 1.71 -21.37 -53.02
C GLU A 23 2.17 -20.36 -51.95
N LYS A 24 3.11 -19.48 -52.31
CA LYS A 24 3.59 -18.43 -51.40
C LYS A 24 2.55 -17.32 -51.31
N GLY A 25 1.68 -17.42 -50.31
CA GLY A 25 0.57 -16.49 -50.09
C GLY A 25 0.06 -16.50 -48.65
N VAL A 26 -0.89 -15.59 -48.40
CA VAL A 26 -1.60 -15.45 -47.12
C VAL A 26 -3.04 -15.97 -47.23
N TYR A 27 -3.61 -16.36 -46.10
CA TYR A 27 -4.99 -16.80 -46.01
C TYR A 27 -5.85 -15.74 -45.31
N PHE A 28 -6.98 -15.38 -45.91
CA PHE A 28 -7.98 -14.50 -45.30
C PHE A 28 -9.36 -15.15 -45.37
N TYR A 29 -9.82 -15.68 -44.23
CA TYR A 29 -11.08 -16.44 -44.16
C TYR A 29 -12.02 -15.91 -43.08
N ARG A 30 -13.32 -15.99 -43.37
CA ARG A 30 -14.40 -15.65 -42.43
C ARG A 30 -15.26 -16.87 -42.10
N PHE A 31 -15.62 -16.97 -40.83
CA PHE A 31 -16.39 -18.06 -40.25
C PHE A 31 -17.67 -17.49 -39.64
N ASN A 32 -18.80 -17.70 -40.33
CA ASN A 32 -20.13 -17.27 -39.90
C ASN A 32 -20.89 -18.37 -39.16
N LYS A 33 -20.40 -19.61 -39.22
CA LYS A 33 -20.96 -20.79 -38.58
C LYS A 33 -19.85 -21.62 -37.92
N THR A 34 -20.25 -22.51 -37.02
CA THR A 34 -19.37 -23.35 -36.23
C THR A 34 -19.69 -24.84 -36.41
N SER A 35 -18.70 -25.67 -36.14
CA SER A 35 -18.78 -27.12 -36.00
C SER A 35 -17.67 -27.53 -35.03
N GLU A 36 -17.66 -28.77 -34.54
CA GLU A 36 -16.61 -29.23 -33.61
C GLU A 36 -15.20 -29.05 -34.21
N LYS A 37 -15.06 -29.32 -35.52
CA LYS A 37 -13.82 -29.11 -36.28
C LYS A 37 -13.42 -27.63 -36.34
N ILE A 38 -14.38 -26.73 -36.60
CA ILE A 38 -14.14 -25.29 -36.65
C ILE A 38 -13.78 -24.76 -35.26
N GLU A 39 -14.44 -25.24 -34.20
CA GLU A 39 -14.12 -24.90 -32.81
C GLU A 39 -12.69 -25.25 -32.43
N GLN A 40 -12.24 -26.46 -32.78
CA GLN A 40 -10.86 -26.90 -32.57
C GLN A 40 -9.86 -26.07 -33.37
N PHE A 41 -10.19 -25.76 -34.63
CA PHE A 41 -9.38 -24.88 -35.47
C PHE A 41 -9.24 -23.48 -34.87
N ILE A 42 -10.35 -22.83 -34.49
CA ILE A 42 -10.35 -21.49 -33.90
C ILE A 42 -9.54 -21.49 -32.60
N TYR A 43 -9.66 -22.53 -31.76
CA TYR A 43 -8.86 -22.66 -30.55
C TYR A 43 -7.36 -22.79 -30.84
N LYS A 44 -6.97 -23.61 -31.82
CA LYS A 44 -5.57 -23.74 -32.26
C LYS A 44 -5.04 -22.42 -32.83
N TYR A 45 -5.83 -21.75 -33.66
CA TYR A 45 -5.51 -20.46 -34.27
C TYR A 45 -5.37 -19.34 -33.23
N TYR A 46 -6.27 -19.30 -32.24
CA TYR A 46 -6.20 -18.38 -31.09
C TYR A 46 -4.86 -18.51 -30.34
N ASN A 47 -4.43 -19.75 -30.06
CA ASN A 47 -3.19 -20.00 -29.33
C ASN A 47 -1.95 -19.54 -30.13
N GLU A 48 -1.95 -19.69 -31.45
CA GLU A 48 -0.86 -19.21 -32.31
C GLU A 48 -0.90 -17.69 -32.48
N ALA A 49 -2.08 -17.10 -32.67
CA ALA A 49 -2.25 -15.64 -32.71
C ALA A 49 -1.81 -14.96 -31.41
N ARG A 50 -1.93 -15.61 -30.25
CA ARG A 50 -1.37 -15.08 -28.99
C ARG A 50 0.16 -15.10 -28.92
N LYS A 51 0.83 -16.02 -29.61
CA LYS A 51 2.29 -16.16 -29.58
C LYS A 51 2.97 -15.22 -30.58
N SER A 52 2.45 -15.18 -31.81
CA SER A 52 3.12 -14.53 -32.95
C SER A 52 2.18 -13.61 -33.75
N GLY A 53 1.11 -13.13 -33.13
CA GLY A 53 0.06 -12.38 -33.82
C GLY A 53 -0.72 -11.45 -32.88
N VAL A 54 -2.03 -11.33 -33.14
CA VAL A 54 -2.94 -10.55 -32.29
C VAL A 54 -4.35 -11.17 -32.29
N VAL A 55 -5.02 -11.09 -31.14
CA VAL A 55 -6.43 -11.48 -30.98
C VAL A 55 -7.25 -10.24 -30.64
N ILE A 56 -8.31 -10.00 -31.39
CA ILE A 56 -9.22 -8.87 -31.23
C ILE A 56 -10.62 -9.41 -31.00
N GLU A 57 -11.21 -9.08 -29.85
CA GLU A 57 -12.59 -9.41 -29.49
C GLU A 57 -13.39 -8.10 -29.40
N GLY A 58 -14.36 -7.91 -30.29
CA GLY A 58 -15.10 -6.67 -30.46
C GLY A 58 -14.42 -5.68 -31.42
N LYS A 59 -14.34 -4.40 -31.02
CA LYS A 59 -13.86 -3.31 -31.89
C LYS A 59 -12.42 -2.89 -31.61
N ILE A 60 -11.74 -2.37 -32.63
CA ILE A 60 -10.47 -1.68 -32.48
C ILE A 60 -10.78 -0.25 -32.01
N GLY A 61 -10.69 -0.02 -30.69
CA GLY A 61 -10.89 1.30 -30.10
C GLY A 61 -10.09 2.40 -30.83
N ASN A 62 -10.72 3.56 -31.04
CA ASN A 62 -10.03 4.72 -31.61
C ASN A 62 -8.82 5.12 -30.73
N PRO A 63 -7.76 5.69 -31.32
CA PRO A 63 -6.67 6.26 -30.53
C PRO A 63 -7.21 7.29 -29.53
N THR A 64 -6.74 7.25 -28.28
CA THR A 64 -7.14 8.23 -27.25
C THR A 64 -6.49 9.59 -27.52
N GLU A 65 -6.95 10.65 -26.84
CA GLU A 65 -6.30 11.98 -26.91
C GLU A 65 -4.80 11.89 -26.60
N SER A 66 -4.41 11.11 -25.58
CA SER A 66 -2.99 10.89 -25.25
C SER A 66 -2.22 10.19 -26.38
N ASN A 67 -2.83 9.20 -27.06
CA ASN A 67 -2.20 8.53 -28.20
C ASN A 67 -1.94 9.50 -29.36
N LEU A 68 -2.90 10.40 -29.60
CA LEU A 68 -2.83 11.40 -30.67
C LEU A 68 -1.80 12.49 -30.33
N SER A 69 -1.80 13.01 -29.10
CA SER A 69 -0.81 14.00 -28.66
C SER A 69 0.61 13.47 -28.78
N TYR A 70 0.86 12.22 -28.36
CA TYR A 70 2.18 11.61 -28.50
C TYR A 70 2.57 11.37 -29.96
N TYR A 71 1.61 10.97 -30.82
CA TYR A 71 1.85 10.86 -32.25
C TYR A 71 2.22 12.22 -32.86
N GLU A 72 1.47 13.28 -32.55
CA GLU A 72 1.73 14.63 -33.06
C GLU A 72 3.06 15.21 -32.57
N GLU A 73 3.44 14.97 -31.30
CA GLU A 73 4.73 15.40 -30.75
C GLU A 73 5.91 14.79 -31.52
N ILE A 74 5.82 13.50 -31.83
CA ILE A 74 6.92 12.77 -32.47
C ILE A 74 6.91 12.97 -33.98
N MET A 75 5.74 12.92 -34.62
CA MET A 75 5.60 12.89 -36.08
C MET A 75 5.33 14.26 -36.70
N GLY A 76 4.80 15.20 -35.93
CA GLY A 76 4.33 16.49 -36.43
C GLY A 76 2.97 16.40 -37.11
N LEU A 77 2.53 17.53 -37.69
CA LEU A 77 1.24 17.65 -38.37
C LEU A 77 1.33 17.48 -39.90
N ASP A 78 2.52 17.31 -40.45
CA ASP A 78 2.72 17.17 -41.89
C ASP A 78 2.21 15.80 -42.35
N PHE A 79 1.40 15.79 -43.40
CA PHE A 79 0.96 14.59 -44.09
C PHE A 79 1.16 14.79 -45.58
N GLN A 80 1.72 13.78 -46.25
CA GLN A 80 1.83 13.78 -47.71
C GLN A 80 1.39 12.43 -48.25
N MET A 81 0.55 12.46 -49.28
CA MET A 81 0.11 11.27 -49.99
C MET A 81 1.22 10.77 -50.94
N SER A 82 2.31 10.27 -50.38
CA SER A 82 3.43 9.70 -51.12
C SER A 82 4.03 8.47 -50.43
N MET A 83 4.46 7.49 -51.22
CA MET A 83 5.11 6.28 -50.73
C MET A 83 6.38 6.59 -49.92
N GLY A 84 7.16 7.59 -50.36
CA GLY A 84 8.37 8.05 -49.67
C GLY A 84 8.09 8.65 -48.30
N PHE A 85 7.02 9.45 -48.17
CA PHE A 85 6.58 10.00 -46.89
C PHE A 85 6.15 8.89 -45.93
N ILE A 86 5.26 7.99 -46.36
CA ILE A 86 4.72 6.91 -45.51
C ILE A 86 5.85 5.99 -45.03
N SER A 87 6.77 5.57 -45.92
CA SER A 87 7.91 4.73 -45.55
C SER A 87 8.85 5.42 -44.56
N THR A 88 9.16 6.71 -44.78
CA THR A 88 10.00 7.49 -43.86
C THR A 88 9.34 7.65 -42.50
N ALA A 89 8.04 7.92 -42.49
CA ALA A 89 7.26 8.07 -41.28
C ALA A 89 7.17 6.76 -40.49
N LEU A 90 6.94 5.61 -41.15
CA LEU A 90 7.00 4.29 -40.51
C LEU A 90 8.37 3.99 -39.93
N LYS A 91 9.47 4.36 -40.60
CA LYS A 91 10.83 4.18 -40.08
C LYS A 91 11.05 4.94 -38.78
N LYS A 92 10.51 6.17 -38.71
CA LYS A 92 10.60 7.03 -37.52
C LYS A 92 9.72 6.53 -36.39
N TRP A 93 8.48 6.15 -36.71
CA TRP A 93 7.45 5.77 -35.75
C TRP A 93 7.61 4.35 -35.19
N LEU A 94 8.06 3.42 -36.04
CA LEU A 94 8.26 2.00 -35.73
C LEU A 94 9.70 1.60 -36.09
N PRO A 95 10.72 2.04 -35.32
CA PRO A 95 12.13 1.93 -35.71
C PRO A 95 12.66 0.49 -35.74
N ARG A 96 11.97 -0.45 -35.09
CA ARG A 96 12.31 -1.88 -35.08
C ARG A 96 11.88 -2.61 -36.36
N MET A 97 11.08 -1.97 -37.21
CA MET A 97 10.58 -2.55 -38.45
C MET A 97 11.69 -2.64 -39.50
N GLY A 98 11.90 -3.85 -40.02
CA GLY A 98 12.88 -4.12 -41.08
C GLY A 98 12.55 -3.37 -42.39
N MET A 99 13.56 -3.12 -43.22
CA MET A 99 13.41 -2.35 -44.47
C MET A 99 12.32 -2.93 -45.39
N PHE A 100 12.31 -4.25 -45.61
CA PHE A 100 11.36 -4.93 -46.48
C PHE A 100 9.93 -4.96 -45.90
N GLN A 101 9.79 -5.18 -44.58
CA GLN A 101 8.49 -5.09 -43.88
C GLN A 101 7.90 -3.68 -44.03
N ARG A 102 8.74 -2.67 -43.84
CA ARG A 102 8.36 -1.26 -43.93
C ARG A 102 7.88 -0.89 -45.33
N GLU A 103 8.55 -1.37 -46.37
CA GLU A 103 8.13 -1.13 -47.75
C GLU A 103 6.79 -1.80 -48.07
N ASN A 104 6.57 -3.04 -47.63
CA ASN A 104 5.29 -3.73 -47.84
C ASN A 104 4.14 -3.01 -47.11
N ILE A 105 4.31 -2.66 -45.83
CA ILE A 105 3.27 -1.95 -45.07
C ILE A 105 3.04 -0.54 -45.65
N ALA A 106 4.10 0.18 -46.02
CA ALA A 106 3.96 1.49 -46.65
C ALA A 106 3.16 1.42 -47.95
N GLY A 107 3.41 0.39 -48.77
CA GLY A 107 2.69 0.16 -50.03
C GLY A 107 1.23 -0.13 -49.79
N ALA A 108 0.93 -1.06 -48.88
CA ALA A 108 -0.45 -1.40 -48.52
C ALA A 108 -1.22 -0.21 -47.94
N ILE A 109 -0.61 0.61 -47.07
CA ILE A 109 -1.22 1.86 -46.58
C ILE A 109 -1.47 2.82 -47.74
N TYR A 110 -0.48 3.02 -48.63
CA TYR A 110 -0.61 3.91 -49.77
C TYR A 110 -1.76 3.49 -50.68
N ASP A 111 -1.87 2.21 -51.02
CA ASP A 111 -2.93 1.69 -51.90
C ASP A 111 -4.31 1.92 -51.29
N VAL A 112 -4.49 1.66 -49.99
CA VAL A 112 -5.77 1.92 -49.30
C VAL A 112 -6.10 3.42 -49.24
N LEU A 113 -5.13 4.27 -48.96
CA LEU A 113 -5.34 5.73 -48.98
C LEU A 113 -5.63 6.24 -50.40
N ASP A 114 -5.03 5.64 -51.43
CA ASP A 114 -5.27 6.00 -52.83
C ASP A 114 -6.66 5.57 -53.30
N GLU A 115 -7.14 4.40 -52.86
CA GLU A 115 -8.52 3.99 -53.08
C GLU A 115 -9.52 4.96 -52.43
N LEU A 116 -9.25 5.42 -51.20
CA LEU A 116 -10.07 6.44 -50.54
C LEU A 116 -10.07 7.76 -51.32
N ARG A 117 -8.90 8.16 -51.83
CA ARG A 117 -8.75 9.35 -52.68
C ARG A 117 -9.56 9.22 -53.97
N LYS A 118 -9.47 8.07 -54.67
CA LYS A 118 -10.25 7.75 -55.88
C LYS A 118 -11.75 7.72 -55.62
N LYS A 119 -12.18 7.31 -54.41
CA LYS A 119 -13.58 7.38 -53.94
C LYS A 119 -14.02 8.80 -53.52
N GLY A 120 -13.20 9.83 -53.78
CA GLY A 120 -13.53 11.23 -53.56
C GLY A 120 -13.34 11.74 -52.12
N LYS A 121 -12.59 11.02 -51.27
CA LYS A 121 -12.27 11.53 -49.92
C LYS A 121 -11.23 12.65 -49.99
N ASN A 122 -11.43 13.71 -49.21
CA ASN A 122 -10.51 14.85 -49.14
C ASN A 122 -9.25 14.53 -48.33
N GLU A 123 -8.23 15.39 -48.45
CA GLU A 123 -6.92 15.20 -47.83
C GLU A 123 -6.99 15.08 -46.29
N ASN A 124 -7.88 15.82 -45.62
CA ASN A 124 -8.06 15.70 -44.18
C ASN A 124 -8.58 14.32 -43.76
N MET A 125 -9.50 13.74 -44.53
CA MET A 125 -9.99 12.38 -44.27
C MET A 125 -8.90 11.32 -44.50
N LEU A 126 -8.04 11.52 -45.51
CA LEU A 126 -6.89 10.65 -45.75
C LEU A 126 -5.87 10.75 -44.61
N LYS A 127 -5.55 11.97 -44.18
CA LYS A 127 -4.68 12.23 -43.02
C LYS A 127 -5.23 11.57 -41.75
N ASN A 128 -6.53 11.72 -41.47
CA ASN A 128 -7.16 11.11 -40.30
C ASN A 128 -7.13 9.57 -40.36
N ALA A 129 -7.35 8.98 -41.54
CA ALA A 129 -7.24 7.54 -41.74
C ALA A 129 -5.79 7.07 -41.50
N TYR A 130 -4.83 7.78 -42.09
CA TYR A 130 -3.40 7.52 -41.94
C TYR A 130 -2.97 7.56 -40.46
N ILE A 131 -3.33 8.60 -39.72
CA ILE A 131 -3.00 8.73 -38.29
C ILE A 131 -3.59 7.57 -37.49
N LYS A 132 -4.84 7.17 -37.77
CA LYS A 132 -5.46 5.99 -37.14
C LYS A 132 -4.67 4.72 -37.41
N PHE A 133 -4.27 4.48 -38.67
CA PHE A 133 -3.45 3.33 -39.01
C PHE A 133 -2.10 3.36 -38.29
N MET A 134 -1.39 4.49 -38.30
CA MET A 134 -0.11 4.63 -37.61
C MET A 134 -0.22 4.39 -36.10
N CYS A 135 -1.26 4.93 -35.46
CA CYS A 135 -1.53 4.70 -34.04
C CYS A 135 -1.83 3.23 -33.77
N TRP A 136 -2.71 2.59 -34.54
CA TRP A 136 -3.03 1.19 -34.33
C TRP A 136 -1.81 0.28 -34.56
N LEU A 137 -1.03 0.54 -35.61
CA LEU A 137 0.22 -0.20 -35.88
C LEU A 137 1.18 -0.15 -34.69
N TYR A 138 1.27 0.97 -33.99
CA TYR A 138 2.14 1.13 -32.83
C TYR A 138 1.53 0.57 -31.54
N TYR A 139 0.31 0.96 -31.18
CA TYR A 139 -0.26 0.62 -29.88
C TYR A 139 -0.90 -0.75 -29.80
N LYS A 140 -1.24 -1.37 -30.95
CA LYS A 140 -1.97 -2.65 -30.99
C LYS A 140 -1.30 -3.72 -31.83
N PHE A 141 -0.53 -3.37 -32.85
CA PHE A 141 0.03 -4.32 -33.81
C PHE A 141 1.56 -4.30 -33.90
N GLU A 142 2.28 -3.67 -32.95
CA GLU A 142 3.75 -3.57 -33.00
C GLU A 142 4.40 -4.97 -33.03
N SER A 143 3.87 -5.91 -32.24
CA SER A 143 4.34 -7.31 -32.23
C SER A 143 4.16 -7.99 -33.59
N VAL A 144 3.03 -7.74 -34.25
CA VAL A 144 2.67 -8.33 -35.55
C VAL A 144 3.60 -7.80 -36.63
N VAL A 145 3.75 -6.48 -36.74
CA VAL A 145 4.55 -5.86 -37.80
C VAL A 145 6.03 -6.19 -37.71
N ASN A 146 6.56 -6.38 -36.51
CA ASN A 146 7.96 -6.76 -36.30
C ASN A 146 8.26 -8.22 -36.71
N GLN A 147 7.23 -9.08 -36.74
CA GLN A 147 7.36 -10.50 -37.08
C GLN A 147 6.99 -10.82 -38.55
N MET A 148 6.54 -9.81 -39.31
CA MET A 148 6.17 -9.99 -40.72
C MET A 148 7.35 -10.46 -41.60
N ASN A 149 7.07 -11.22 -42.66
CA ASN A 149 8.06 -11.74 -43.60
C ASN A 149 9.07 -12.76 -43.03
N GLY A 150 8.80 -13.35 -41.86
CA GLY A 150 9.49 -14.57 -41.39
C GLY A 150 8.90 -15.85 -41.98
N GLU A 151 9.53 -17.00 -41.70
CA GLU A 151 8.98 -18.33 -42.05
C GLU A 151 7.63 -18.59 -41.37
N ASN A 152 7.43 -18.03 -40.17
CA ASN A 152 6.16 -18.10 -39.45
C ASN A 152 5.34 -16.84 -39.74
N ILE A 153 4.23 -17.01 -40.45
CA ILE A 153 3.32 -15.92 -40.81
C ILE A 153 2.52 -15.46 -39.58
N PRO A 154 2.54 -14.16 -39.23
CA PRO A 154 1.74 -13.62 -38.15
C PRO A 154 0.24 -13.86 -38.34
N LYS A 155 -0.46 -14.08 -37.23
CA LYS A 155 -1.87 -14.49 -37.23
C LYS A 155 -2.77 -13.44 -36.59
N ILE A 156 -3.79 -13.02 -37.32
CA ILE A 156 -4.78 -12.07 -36.83
C ILE A 156 -6.10 -12.79 -36.65
N LEU A 157 -6.52 -12.95 -35.40
CA LEU A 157 -7.84 -13.47 -35.08
C LEU A 157 -8.74 -12.32 -34.65
N PHE A 158 -9.80 -12.07 -35.41
CA PHE A 158 -10.76 -11.02 -35.09
C PHE A 158 -12.15 -11.61 -34.91
N ILE A 159 -12.81 -11.23 -33.81
CA ILE A 159 -14.05 -11.85 -33.35
C ILE A 159 -15.09 -10.75 -33.13
N GLY A 160 -16.15 -10.77 -33.92
CA GLY A 160 -17.25 -9.81 -33.86
C GLY A 160 -17.42 -8.97 -35.13
N ASP A 161 -18.20 -7.90 -35.00
CA ASP A 161 -18.56 -7.04 -36.13
C ASP A 161 -17.47 -6.02 -36.44
N ILE A 162 -16.98 -6.04 -37.68
CA ILE A 162 -15.95 -5.11 -38.14
C ILE A 162 -16.56 -3.86 -38.79
N VAL A 163 -15.93 -2.70 -38.57
CA VAL A 163 -16.34 -1.42 -39.20
C VAL A 163 -15.24 -0.82 -40.10
N GLY A 164 -15.61 0.13 -40.96
CA GLY A 164 -14.82 0.56 -42.12
C GLY A 164 -13.31 0.76 -41.93
N TYR A 165 -12.88 1.60 -40.98
CA TYR A 165 -11.44 1.83 -40.76
C TYR A 165 -10.71 0.61 -40.19
N GLU A 166 -11.38 -0.21 -39.38
CA GLU A 166 -10.82 -1.44 -38.84
C GLU A 166 -10.57 -2.42 -39.99
N PHE A 167 -11.56 -2.58 -40.88
CA PHE A 167 -11.45 -3.42 -42.07
C PHE A 167 -10.28 -2.98 -42.96
N MET A 168 -10.13 -1.67 -43.19
CA MET A 168 -9.00 -1.12 -43.94
C MET A 168 -7.65 -1.50 -43.32
N LEU A 169 -7.51 -1.38 -41.99
CA LEU A 169 -6.27 -1.78 -41.31
C LEU A 169 -6.02 -3.29 -41.43
N ILE A 170 -7.03 -4.12 -41.19
CA ILE A 170 -6.89 -5.58 -41.29
C ILE A 170 -6.51 -5.98 -42.72
N ASN A 171 -7.09 -5.35 -43.73
CA ASN A 171 -6.71 -5.58 -45.12
C ASN A 171 -5.28 -5.15 -45.42
N ILE A 172 -4.83 -3.99 -44.89
CA ILE A 172 -3.42 -3.56 -44.99
C ILE A 172 -2.49 -4.63 -44.41
N LEU A 173 -2.82 -5.19 -43.25
CA LEU A 173 -2.01 -6.21 -42.58
C LEU A 173 -2.03 -7.55 -43.32
N ALA A 174 -3.16 -7.94 -43.90
CA ALA A 174 -3.28 -9.13 -44.75
C ALA A 174 -2.39 -8.97 -46.00
N ASP A 175 -2.54 -7.87 -46.73
CA ASP A 175 -1.77 -7.57 -47.94
C ASP A 175 -0.26 -7.41 -47.65
N ALA A 176 0.10 -6.97 -46.43
CA ALA A 176 1.48 -6.87 -45.97
C ALA A 176 2.10 -8.22 -45.55
N GLY A 177 1.30 -9.29 -45.40
CA GLY A 177 1.80 -10.65 -45.16
C GLY A 177 1.31 -11.33 -43.89
N CYS A 178 0.09 -11.05 -43.41
CA CYS A 178 -0.52 -11.77 -42.28
C CYS A 178 -1.61 -12.73 -42.75
N ASP A 179 -1.74 -13.86 -42.04
CA ASP A 179 -2.96 -14.65 -42.12
C ASP A 179 -4.04 -14.00 -41.24
N VAL A 180 -5.28 -14.00 -41.72
CA VAL A 180 -6.42 -13.40 -41.01
C VAL A 180 -7.59 -14.38 -40.94
N VAL A 181 -8.14 -14.54 -39.74
CA VAL A 181 -9.37 -15.29 -39.48
C VAL A 181 -10.39 -14.36 -38.82
N PHE A 182 -11.54 -14.18 -39.47
CA PHE A 182 -12.73 -13.58 -38.88
C PHE A 182 -13.65 -14.64 -38.32
N VAL A 183 -14.07 -14.47 -37.07
CA VAL A 183 -15.16 -15.24 -36.46
C VAL A 183 -16.30 -14.27 -36.22
N GLN A 184 -17.45 -14.53 -36.85
CA GLN A 184 -18.60 -13.62 -36.87
C GLN A 184 -19.83 -14.33 -36.26
N PRO A 185 -19.96 -14.36 -34.92
CA PRO A 185 -21.05 -15.07 -34.27
C PRO A 185 -22.45 -14.55 -34.62
N GLN A 186 -22.55 -13.27 -35.00
CA GLN A 186 -23.81 -12.61 -35.36
C GLN A 186 -24.11 -12.67 -36.88
N GLY A 187 -23.26 -13.31 -37.68
CA GLY A 187 -23.42 -13.45 -39.13
C GLY A 187 -22.64 -12.42 -39.96
N ASP A 188 -22.87 -12.44 -41.28
CA ASP A 188 -22.01 -11.75 -42.26
C ASP A 188 -22.41 -10.30 -42.59
N ASP A 189 -23.54 -9.83 -42.05
CA ASP A 189 -24.15 -8.54 -42.42
C ASP A 189 -23.22 -7.34 -42.15
N ALA A 190 -22.43 -7.38 -41.09
CA ALA A 190 -21.48 -6.31 -40.77
C ALA A 190 -20.31 -6.26 -41.76
N TYR A 191 -19.79 -7.42 -42.15
CA TYR A 191 -18.67 -7.54 -43.09
C TYR A 191 -19.09 -7.12 -44.51
N LEU A 192 -20.27 -7.53 -44.97
CA LEU A 192 -20.80 -7.16 -46.29
C LEU A 192 -20.97 -5.65 -46.49
N LYS A 193 -21.09 -4.87 -45.40
CA LYS A 193 -21.13 -3.39 -45.47
C LYS A 193 -19.77 -2.78 -45.79
N VAL A 194 -18.67 -3.46 -45.49
CA VAL A 194 -17.30 -2.97 -45.71
C VAL A 194 -16.64 -3.61 -46.94
N ASP A 195 -17.07 -4.80 -47.34
CA ASP A 195 -16.60 -5.52 -48.53
C ASP A 195 -17.77 -6.26 -49.22
N ALA A 196 -18.55 -5.52 -50.01
CA ALA A 196 -19.72 -6.07 -50.70
C ALA A 196 -19.36 -6.99 -51.88
N SER A 197 -18.18 -6.83 -52.49
CA SER A 197 -17.71 -7.67 -53.60
C SER A 197 -17.07 -8.98 -53.12
N LEU A 198 -16.78 -9.12 -51.82
CA LEU A 198 -16.18 -10.30 -51.20
C LEU A 198 -14.83 -10.66 -51.82
N GLU A 199 -14.09 -9.65 -52.28
CA GLU A 199 -12.81 -9.84 -52.95
C GLU A 199 -11.66 -10.09 -51.97
N LYS A 200 -11.81 -9.66 -50.72
CA LYS A 200 -10.71 -9.65 -49.73
C LYS A 200 -10.67 -10.88 -48.83
N SER A 201 -11.80 -11.56 -48.63
CA SER A 201 -11.83 -12.78 -47.82
C SER A 201 -12.78 -13.83 -48.40
N VAL A 202 -12.55 -15.08 -48.01
CA VAL A 202 -13.37 -16.22 -48.42
C VAL A 202 -14.19 -16.72 -47.22
N GLU A 203 -15.49 -16.93 -47.40
CA GLU A 203 -16.30 -17.60 -46.39
C GLU A 203 -15.92 -19.09 -46.33
N TYR A 204 -15.58 -19.57 -45.13
CA TYR A 204 -15.35 -21.00 -44.93
C TYR A 204 -16.69 -21.72 -44.80
N THR A 205 -16.87 -22.73 -45.63
CA THR A 205 -18.05 -23.62 -45.58
C THR A 205 -17.61 -25.08 -45.57
N ASP A 206 -18.28 -25.89 -44.74
CA ASP A 206 -18.03 -27.33 -44.56
C ASP A 206 -19.36 -28.08 -44.32
N THR A 207 -19.33 -29.42 -44.33
CA THR A 207 -20.47 -30.24 -43.93
C THR A 207 -20.73 -30.13 -42.42
N ASP A 208 -22.00 -30.19 -42.00
CA ASP A 208 -22.41 -30.20 -40.58
C ASP A 208 -22.05 -28.95 -39.77
N MET A 209 -22.36 -27.77 -40.30
CA MET A 209 -22.20 -26.49 -39.60
C MET A 209 -23.50 -25.98 -38.98
N ALA A 210 -23.42 -25.48 -37.74
CA ALA A 210 -24.49 -24.81 -37.02
C ALA A 210 -24.16 -23.32 -36.79
N PRO A 211 -25.16 -22.45 -36.57
CA PRO A 211 -24.91 -21.08 -36.11
C PRO A 211 -24.11 -21.08 -34.79
N PHE A 212 -23.30 -20.05 -34.57
CA PHE A 212 -22.67 -19.85 -33.26
C PHE A 212 -23.73 -19.63 -32.17
N GLU A 213 -23.41 -20.05 -30.94
CA GLU A 213 -24.25 -19.76 -29.77
C GLU A 213 -24.39 -18.24 -29.56
N LYS A 214 -25.57 -17.77 -29.12
CA LYS A 214 -25.85 -16.32 -28.98
C LYS A 214 -24.87 -15.59 -28.06
N ASP A 215 -24.34 -16.30 -27.08
CA ASP A 215 -23.41 -15.85 -26.05
C ASP A 215 -21.98 -16.40 -26.27
N PHE A 216 -21.65 -16.78 -27.52
CA PHE A 216 -20.32 -17.20 -27.91
C PHE A 216 -19.28 -16.14 -27.53
N SER A 217 -18.19 -16.60 -26.91
CA SER A 217 -16.99 -15.80 -26.70
C SER A 217 -15.77 -16.71 -26.81
N ILE A 218 -14.65 -16.14 -27.23
CA ILE A 218 -13.41 -16.93 -27.35
C ILE A 218 -12.95 -17.48 -26.00
N LYS A 219 -13.33 -16.80 -24.91
CA LYS A 219 -13.08 -17.24 -23.53
C LYS A 219 -13.85 -18.52 -23.18
N LYS A 220 -15.10 -18.66 -23.64
CA LYS A 220 -15.87 -19.91 -23.45
C LYS A 220 -15.28 -21.04 -24.28
N LEU A 221 -14.93 -20.77 -25.54
CA LEU A 221 -14.33 -21.76 -26.42
C LEU A 221 -12.97 -22.26 -25.90
N THR A 222 -12.12 -21.36 -25.40
CA THR A 222 -10.82 -21.74 -24.83
C THR A 222 -10.97 -22.50 -23.53
N ARG A 223 -11.88 -22.10 -22.63
CA ARG A 223 -12.21 -22.90 -21.44
C ARG A 223 -12.72 -24.29 -21.78
N LYS A 224 -13.66 -24.42 -22.72
CA LYS A 224 -14.21 -25.71 -23.19
C LYS A 224 -13.09 -26.62 -23.71
N ASN A 225 -12.20 -26.11 -24.55
CA ASN A 225 -11.10 -26.90 -25.11
C ASN A 225 -9.95 -27.16 -24.11
N ASP A 226 -9.64 -26.23 -23.21
CA ASP A 226 -8.67 -26.44 -22.14
C ASP A 226 -9.16 -27.51 -21.16
N LEU A 227 -10.47 -27.52 -20.84
CA LEU A 227 -11.12 -28.57 -20.07
C LEU A 227 -11.07 -29.91 -20.82
N ASN A 228 -11.43 -29.94 -22.11
CA ASN A 228 -11.39 -31.17 -22.91
C ASN A 228 -9.97 -31.72 -23.13
N ARG A 229 -8.95 -30.87 -23.24
CA ARG A 229 -7.53 -31.27 -23.36
C ARG A 229 -6.96 -31.75 -22.02
N ARG A 230 -7.38 -31.15 -20.91
CA ARG A 230 -7.16 -31.70 -19.56
C ARG A 230 -7.82 -33.07 -19.39
N ASN A 231 -8.95 -33.32 -20.05
CA ASN A 231 -9.66 -34.60 -20.06
C ASN A 231 -9.03 -35.64 -21.00
N SER A 232 -8.30 -35.25 -22.07
CA SER A 232 -7.74 -36.19 -23.05
C SER A 232 -6.34 -36.72 -22.72
N ASP A 233 -5.52 -35.93 -21.99
CA ASP A 233 -4.15 -36.33 -21.61
C ASP A 233 -4.10 -37.28 -20.40
N ASN A 234 -5.27 -37.65 -19.83
CA ASN A 234 -5.42 -38.68 -18.81
C ASN A 234 -6.86 -39.24 -18.85
N PRO A 235 -7.11 -40.41 -19.49
CA PRO A 235 -8.44 -41.03 -19.56
C PRO A 235 -8.95 -41.56 -18.20
N SER A 236 -8.28 -41.26 -17.09
CA SER A 236 -8.53 -41.84 -15.78
C SER A 236 -8.35 -40.82 -14.66
N GLU A 237 -9.20 -39.80 -14.61
CA GLU A 237 -9.60 -39.09 -13.37
C GLU A 237 -10.62 -37.99 -13.69
N PHE A 238 -11.84 -38.38 -14.07
CA PHE A 238 -12.98 -37.51 -13.80
C PHE A 238 -13.21 -37.52 -12.29
N LYS A 239 -12.73 -36.47 -11.60
CA LYS A 239 -13.24 -36.10 -10.29
C LYS A 239 -13.79 -34.69 -10.39
N GLU A 240 -15.07 -34.58 -10.08
CA GLU A 240 -15.88 -33.37 -10.13
C GLU A 240 -15.19 -32.19 -9.40
N HIS A 241 -15.00 -31.06 -10.09
CA HIS A 241 -14.47 -29.85 -9.47
C HIS A 241 -15.55 -29.19 -8.58
N ILE A 242 -15.26 -28.99 -7.30
CA ILE A 242 -16.14 -28.26 -6.37
C ILE A 242 -16.07 -26.75 -6.67
N LEU A 243 -17.21 -26.16 -7.03
CA LEU A 243 -17.40 -24.74 -7.34
C LEU A 243 -17.83 -23.94 -6.10
N ASN A 244 -17.42 -22.67 -6.06
CA ASN A 244 -17.77 -21.76 -4.96
C ASN A 244 -19.10 -21.02 -5.23
N CYS A 245 -20.02 -21.09 -4.27
CA CYS A 245 -21.24 -20.30 -4.21
C CYS A 245 -21.07 -19.17 -3.18
N THR A 246 -20.10 -18.28 -3.45
CA THR A 246 -19.72 -17.19 -2.54
C THR A 246 -20.74 -16.07 -2.58
N ASN A 247 -21.22 -15.63 -1.41
CA ASN A 247 -22.15 -14.52 -1.22
C ASN A 247 -23.53 -14.63 -1.90
N ALA A 248 -23.79 -15.65 -2.72
CA ALA A 248 -25.04 -15.74 -3.51
C ALA A 248 -26.31 -15.95 -2.67
N TRP A 249 -26.18 -16.30 -1.39
CA TRP A 249 -27.27 -16.67 -0.47
C TRP A 249 -27.42 -15.71 0.72
N ILE A 250 -26.57 -14.68 0.84
CA ILE A 250 -26.53 -13.79 2.01
C ILE A 250 -27.68 -12.80 2.00
N ASP A 251 -28.11 -12.36 3.19
CA ASP A 251 -29.13 -11.31 3.32
C ASP A 251 -28.50 -9.91 3.32
N GLY A 252 -27.16 -9.82 3.41
CA GLY A 252 -26.43 -8.57 3.52
C GLY A 252 -26.41 -8.00 4.94
N LYS A 253 -26.61 -8.84 5.95
CA LYS A 253 -26.64 -8.48 7.39
C LYS A 253 -25.27 -8.51 8.05
N GLY A 254 -24.20 -8.69 7.27
CA GLY A 254 -22.82 -8.63 7.78
C GLY A 254 -22.48 -9.87 8.60
N ILE A 255 -22.14 -9.70 9.88
CA ILE A 255 -21.67 -10.80 10.74
C ILE A 255 -22.73 -11.89 10.95
N ASP A 256 -24.02 -11.54 10.88
CA ASP A 256 -25.12 -12.50 11.04
C ASP A 256 -25.18 -13.55 9.91
N ASP A 257 -24.73 -13.19 8.71
CA ASP A 257 -24.69 -14.12 7.57
C ASP A 257 -23.69 -15.27 7.85
N PHE A 258 -22.61 -14.99 8.58
CA PHE A 258 -21.60 -15.99 8.96
C PHE A 258 -22.13 -17.02 9.97
N LEU A 259 -23.19 -16.68 10.72
CA LEU A 259 -23.81 -17.58 11.69
C LEU A 259 -24.80 -18.57 11.06
N GLN A 260 -25.12 -18.43 9.78
CA GLN A 260 -26.04 -19.34 9.10
C GLN A 260 -25.39 -20.72 8.84
N PRO A 261 -25.99 -21.85 9.26
CA PRO A 261 -25.50 -23.19 8.94
C PRO A 261 -25.54 -23.48 7.43
N VAL A 262 -24.64 -24.34 6.93
CA VAL A 262 -24.52 -24.67 5.49
C VAL A 262 -25.84 -25.15 4.87
N SER A 263 -26.64 -25.91 5.61
CA SER A 263 -27.97 -26.36 5.18
C SER A 263 -28.93 -25.20 4.88
N VAL A 264 -28.92 -24.15 5.73
CA VAL A 264 -29.73 -22.95 5.54
C VAL A 264 -29.23 -22.15 4.33
N ARG A 265 -27.91 -22.02 4.18
CA ARG A 265 -27.28 -21.36 3.01
C ARG A 265 -27.72 -22.01 1.69
N LYS A 266 -27.68 -23.34 1.65
CA LYS A 266 -28.11 -24.15 0.51
C LYS A 266 -29.59 -23.95 0.19
N ASN A 267 -30.46 -23.97 1.20
CA ASN A 267 -31.90 -23.74 1.01
C ASN A 267 -32.19 -22.35 0.46
N LYS A 268 -31.59 -21.31 1.03
CA LYS A 268 -31.73 -19.92 0.54
C LYS A 268 -31.28 -19.78 -0.93
N PHE A 269 -30.14 -20.36 -1.29
CA PHE A 269 -29.69 -20.36 -2.69
C PHE A 269 -30.69 -21.04 -3.62
N ASN A 270 -31.23 -22.20 -3.22
CA ASN A 270 -32.21 -22.93 -4.02
C ASN A 270 -33.53 -22.16 -4.18
N GLU A 271 -34.00 -21.48 -3.13
CA GLU A 271 -35.17 -20.60 -3.19
C GLU A 271 -34.96 -19.44 -4.18
N LEU A 272 -33.81 -18.75 -4.10
CA LEU A 272 -33.45 -17.68 -5.04
C LEU A 272 -33.40 -18.17 -6.49
N LYS A 273 -32.77 -19.33 -6.72
CA LYS A 273 -32.69 -19.97 -8.04
C LYS A 273 -34.08 -20.28 -8.61
N ASN A 274 -34.97 -20.83 -7.78
CA ASN A 274 -36.34 -21.15 -8.19
C ASN A 274 -37.15 -19.89 -8.51
N ASN A 275 -37.01 -18.83 -7.71
CA ASN A 275 -37.70 -17.56 -7.93
C ASN A 275 -37.26 -16.89 -9.24
N LEU A 276 -35.96 -16.92 -9.57
CA LEU A 276 -35.40 -16.44 -10.83
C LEU A 276 -35.94 -17.21 -12.06
N GLN A 277 -36.21 -18.52 -11.92
CA GLN A 277 -36.80 -19.34 -12.99
C GLN A 277 -38.31 -19.09 -13.17
N THR A 278 -39.01 -18.60 -12.15
CA THR A 278 -40.46 -18.34 -12.18
C THR A 278 -40.85 -16.90 -12.55
N GLY A 279 -39.88 -16.02 -12.83
CA GLY A 279 -40.14 -14.67 -13.36
C GLY A 279 -40.59 -13.62 -12.35
N ASN A 280 -40.53 -13.90 -11.04
CA ASN A 280 -40.81 -12.88 -10.02
C ASN A 280 -39.53 -12.13 -9.62
N THR A 281 -39.42 -10.87 -10.03
CA THR A 281 -38.39 -9.95 -9.57
C THR A 281 -38.75 -9.36 -8.21
N LEU A 282 -38.02 -9.77 -7.17
CA LEU A 282 -37.96 -9.07 -5.89
C LEU A 282 -36.51 -9.02 -5.41
N GLY A 283 -36.03 -7.81 -5.10
CA GLY A 283 -34.88 -7.61 -4.21
C GLY A 283 -33.73 -6.81 -4.82
N GLN A 284 -33.73 -5.51 -4.53
CA GLN A 284 -32.57 -4.63 -4.60
C GLN A 284 -31.44 -5.21 -3.74
N ASN A 285 -30.49 -5.91 -4.34
CA ASN A 285 -29.18 -6.22 -3.74
C ASN A 285 -28.24 -6.68 -4.86
N GLY A 286 -27.65 -5.74 -5.61
CA GLY A 286 -26.41 -5.95 -6.38
C GLY A 286 -26.32 -7.09 -7.42
N PHE A 287 -27.40 -7.81 -7.74
CA PHE A 287 -27.41 -8.90 -8.72
C PHE A 287 -27.56 -8.34 -10.15
N GLU A 288 -26.53 -7.69 -10.67
CA GLU A 288 -26.34 -7.64 -12.12
C GLU A 288 -25.53 -8.87 -12.55
N ASN A 289 -26.17 -9.72 -13.36
CA ASN A 289 -25.62 -10.87 -14.08
C ASN A 289 -25.53 -12.22 -13.35
N THR A 290 -26.69 -12.84 -13.05
CA THR A 290 -26.80 -14.31 -13.07
C THR A 290 -27.41 -14.79 -14.39
N SER A 291 -26.73 -14.49 -15.49
CA SER A 291 -26.81 -15.27 -16.75
C SER A 291 -25.71 -16.34 -16.81
N ASP A 292 -25.12 -16.65 -15.67
CA ASP A 292 -23.97 -17.54 -15.57
C ASP A 292 -24.43 -18.99 -15.36
N ASN A 293 -24.33 -19.79 -16.41
CA ASN A 293 -24.66 -21.22 -16.46
C ASN A 293 -23.76 -22.09 -15.54
N ARG A 294 -22.96 -21.47 -14.65
CA ARG A 294 -21.98 -22.09 -13.74
C ARG A 294 -22.61 -22.85 -12.55
N TYR A 295 -23.89 -22.62 -12.25
CA TYR A 295 -24.60 -23.25 -11.13
C TYR A 295 -25.62 -24.32 -11.57
N ALA A 296 -25.46 -24.84 -12.79
CA ALA A 296 -26.36 -25.83 -13.37
C ALA A 296 -26.24 -27.22 -12.70
N ASP A 297 -25.08 -27.56 -12.14
CA ASP A 297 -24.82 -28.85 -11.50
C ASP A 297 -24.74 -28.72 -9.96
N GLU A 298 -25.83 -29.06 -9.27
CA GLU A 298 -26.02 -28.83 -7.84
C GLU A 298 -25.17 -29.71 -6.92
N LYS A 299 -24.53 -30.74 -7.47
CA LYS A 299 -23.80 -31.74 -6.68
C LYS A 299 -22.44 -31.25 -6.18
N ASN A 300 -21.90 -30.18 -6.76
CA ASN A 300 -20.52 -29.75 -6.53
C ASN A 300 -20.39 -28.27 -6.13
N LEU A 301 -21.23 -27.80 -5.21
CA LEU A 301 -21.17 -26.43 -4.69
C LEU A 301 -20.83 -26.40 -3.19
N PHE A 302 -19.98 -25.45 -2.79
CA PHE A 302 -19.85 -25.05 -1.39
C PHE A 302 -20.32 -23.61 -1.18
N TYR A 303 -20.85 -23.33 0.00
CA TYR A 303 -21.53 -22.07 0.32
C TYR A 303 -20.75 -21.28 1.37
N ASN A 304 -19.98 -20.29 0.92
CA ASN A 304 -19.16 -19.45 1.80
C ASN A 304 -19.50 -17.95 1.71
N CYS A 305 -19.05 -17.19 2.70
CA CYS A 305 -19.08 -15.74 2.76
C CYS A 305 -17.71 -15.14 2.41
N TYR A 306 -17.72 -14.00 1.74
CA TYR A 306 -16.54 -13.17 1.55
C TYR A 306 -16.93 -11.69 1.66
N ILE A 307 -16.83 -11.14 2.87
CA ILE A 307 -17.39 -9.83 3.21
C ILE A 307 -16.30 -8.92 3.78
N ARG A 308 -16.26 -7.68 3.29
CA ARG A 308 -15.52 -6.57 3.89
C ARG A 308 -16.50 -5.60 4.55
N ILE A 309 -16.25 -5.28 5.82
CA ILE A 309 -16.99 -4.27 6.57
C ILE A 309 -16.06 -3.10 6.84
N ASN A 310 -16.39 -1.94 6.26
CA ASN A 310 -15.72 -0.68 6.50
C ASN A 310 -16.51 0.13 7.53
N GLY A 311 -15.84 0.63 8.56
CA GLY A 311 -16.48 1.30 9.68
C GLY A 311 -17.11 0.33 10.69
N VAL A 312 -17.86 0.89 11.64
CA VAL A 312 -18.57 0.18 12.72
C VAL A 312 -20.05 0.51 12.68
N TRP A 313 -20.91 -0.49 12.93
CA TRP A 313 -22.37 -0.29 12.91
C TRP A 313 -22.90 0.41 14.16
N ASP A 314 -22.26 0.22 15.30
CA ASP A 314 -22.61 0.88 16.56
C ASP A 314 -21.36 1.00 17.44
N LYS A 315 -20.91 2.22 17.76
CA LYS A 315 -19.66 2.45 18.52
C LYS A 315 -19.68 1.85 19.92
N LEU A 316 -20.86 1.66 20.52
CA LEU A 316 -21.04 1.21 21.89
C LEU A 316 -21.08 -0.31 21.99
N THR A 317 -21.70 -0.97 21.02
CA THR A 317 -21.92 -2.43 21.06
C THR A 317 -20.96 -3.21 20.18
N TYR A 318 -20.28 -2.58 19.22
CA TYR A 318 -19.44 -3.26 18.22
C TYR A 318 -18.47 -4.30 18.79
N GLU A 319 -17.63 -3.94 19.76
CA GLU A 319 -16.66 -4.88 20.34
C GLU A 319 -17.34 -6.04 21.08
N ASN A 320 -18.43 -5.76 21.81
CA ASN A 320 -19.20 -6.80 22.50
C ASN A 320 -19.88 -7.73 21.50
N GLU A 321 -20.47 -7.20 20.44
CA GLU A 321 -21.13 -8.02 19.41
C GLU A 321 -20.13 -8.86 18.61
N LEU A 322 -18.92 -8.35 18.33
CA LEU A 322 -17.83 -9.16 17.75
C LEU A 322 -17.41 -10.30 18.69
N TYR A 323 -17.34 -10.04 19.99
CA TYR A 323 -17.02 -11.08 20.97
C TYR A 323 -18.12 -12.14 21.05
N GLN A 324 -19.39 -11.73 21.11
CA GLN A 324 -20.54 -12.66 21.08
C GLN A 324 -20.60 -13.45 19.77
N PHE A 325 -20.25 -12.82 18.65
CA PHE A 325 -20.12 -13.47 17.36
C PHE A 325 -19.04 -14.57 17.39
N TYR A 326 -17.86 -14.27 17.97
CA TYR A 326 -16.80 -15.26 18.13
C TYR A 326 -17.21 -16.44 19.03
N LEU A 327 -17.85 -16.18 20.16
CA LEU A 327 -18.41 -17.23 21.03
C LEU A 327 -19.45 -18.09 20.30
N SER A 328 -20.28 -17.48 19.45
CA SER A 328 -21.28 -18.19 18.65
C SER A 328 -20.61 -19.12 17.64
N LEU A 329 -19.55 -18.68 16.95
CA LEU A 329 -18.78 -19.52 16.03
C LEU A 329 -18.10 -20.70 16.76
N GLN A 330 -17.58 -20.47 17.97
CA GLN A 330 -17.02 -21.53 18.81
C GLN A 330 -18.10 -22.52 19.27
N GLY A 331 -19.28 -22.03 19.65
CA GLY A 331 -20.43 -22.87 20.02
C GLY A 331 -20.91 -23.77 18.90
N MET A 332 -20.81 -23.32 17.65
CA MET A 332 -21.06 -24.11 16.44
C MET A 332 -19.94 -25.10 16.10
N LYS A 333 -18.86 -25.16 16.91
CA LYS A 333 -17.67 -26.00 16.71
C LYS A 333 -17.00 -25.78 15.35
N ARG A 334 -17.03 -24.55 14.84
CA ARG A 334 -16.36 -24.18 13.59
C ARG A 334 -14.86 -24.00 13.80
N ASN A 335 -14.07 -24.31 12.78
CA ASN A 335 -12.66 -23.96 12.75
C ASN A 335 -12.52 -22.46 12.47
N VAL A 336 -12.16 -21.68 13.49
CA VAL A 336 -12.02 -20.21 13.40
C VAL A 336 -10.56 -19.81 13.56
N VAL A 337 -10.05 -19.03 12.60
CA VAL A 337 -8.75 -18.36 12.69
C VAL A 337 -8.98 -16.86 12.72
N VAL A 338 -8.42 -16.19 13.72
CA VAL A 338 -8.50 -14.74 13.88
C VAL A 338 -7.10 -14.16 13.76
N VAL A 339 -6.94 -13.16 12.89
CA VAL A 339 -5.71 -12.37 12.75
C VAL A 339 -6.03 -10.90 12.94
N SER A 340 -5.27 -10.24 13.81
CA SER A 340 -5.39 -8.80 14.08
C SER A 340 -4.15 -8.07 13.59
N GLU A 341 -4.30 -6.79 13.26
CA GLU A 341 -3.26 -5.85 12.81
C GLU A 341 -2.66 -6.15 11.43
N MET A 342 -1.94 -7.27 11.28
CA MET A 342 -1.34 -7.70 10.02
C MET A 342 -1.06 -9.20 10.02
N ILE A 343 -0.97 -9.80 8.84
CA ILE A 343 -0.48 -11.18 8.71
C ILE A 343 1.05 -11.12 8.73
N PRO A 344 1.74 -11.78 9.69
CA PRO A 344 3.20 -11.77 9.74
C PRO A 344 3.79 -12.29 8.43
N LYS A 345 4.72 -11.55 7.84
CA LYS A 345 5.39 -11.97 6.59
C LYS A 345 6.10 -13.32 6.79
N PRO A 346 6.21 -14.16 5.74
CA PRO A 346 6.93 -15.42 5.83
C PRO A 346 8.39 -15.19 6.23
N ASP A 347 8.89 -15.98 7.18
CA ASP A 347 10.29 -15.95 7.58
C ASP A 347 11.21 -16.69 6.58
N THR A 348 12.52 -16.61 6.78
CA THR A 348 13.50 -17.25 5.89
C THR A 348 13.38 -18.77 5.88
N ASP A 349 12.95 -19.38 6.99
CA ASP A 349 12.86 -20.83 7.14
C ASP A 349 11.60 -21.38 6.47
N GLU A 350 10.48 -20.65 6.55
CA GLU A 350 9.24 -20.93 5.82
C GLU A 350 9.49 -20.88 4.31
N ILE A 351 10.16 -19.84 3.83
CA ILE A 351 10.50 -19.69 2.41
C ILE A 351 11.42 -20.81 1.93
N ALA A 352 12.41 -21.20 2.75
CA ALA A 352 13.36 -22.27 2.41
C ALA A 352 12.70 -23.66 2.28
N LYS A 353 11.61 -23.90 3.01
CA LYS A 353 10.85 -25.17 2.93
C LYS A 353 10.08 -25.34 1.61
N ILE A 354 9.83 -24.26 0.87
CA ILE A 354 9.11 -24.31 -0.40
C ILE A 354 10.03 -24.83 -1.51
N LYS A 355 9.70 -26.00 -2.06
CA LYS A 355 10.35 -26.59 -3.22
C LYS A 355 10.02 -25.76 -4.46
N ARG A 356 11.04 -25.15 -5.07
CA ARG A 356 10.92 -24.32 -6.27
C ARG A 356 12.03 -24.61 -7.27
N GLY A 357 11.72 -24.46 -8.56
CA GLY A 357 12.64 -24.62 -9.68
C GLY A 357 12.72 -23.36 -10.55
N ASN A 358 13.22 -23.54 -11.78
CA ASN A 358 13.25 -22.52 -12.81
C ASN A 358 12.10 -22.76 -13.79
N TYR A 359 11.27 -21.74 -14.01
CA TYR A 359 10.03 -21.88 -14.77
C TYR A 359 10.08 -21.09 -16.08
N ARG A 360 9.58 -21.71 -17.16
CA ARG A 360 9.51 -21.10 -18.49
C ARG A 360 8.25 -20.27 -18.67
N ASP A 361 7.17 -20.67 -18.02
CA ASP A 361 5.88 -20.00 -18.06
C ASP A 361 5.10 -20.19 -16.74
N VAL A 362 4.00 -19.45 -16.60
CA VAL A 362 3.17 -19.45 -15.38
C VAL A 362 2.46 -20.80 -15.17
N TYR A 363 2.08 -21.52 -16.22
CA TYR A 363 1.42 -22.82 -16.07
C TYR A 363 2.38 -23.87 -15.53
N GLN A 364 3.61 -23.89 -16.03
CA GLN A 364 4.67 -24.75 -15.48
C GLN A 364 4.93 -24.41 -14.01
N LEU A 365 5.03 -23.12 -13.68
CA LEU A 365 5.21 -22.63 -12.31
C LEU A 365 4.09 -23.14 -11.38
N VAL A 366 2.84 -22.96 -11.78
CA VAL A 366 1.69 -23.40 -10.98
C VAL A 366 1.72 -24.91 -10.79
N LYS A 367 1.88 -25.68 -11.87
CA LYS A 367 1.87 -27.15 -11.83
C LYS A 367 2.95 -27.73 -10.91
N GLU A 368 4.17 -27.23 -11.00
CA GLU A 368 5.29 -27.72 -10.19
C GLU A 368 5.18 -27.28 -8.72
N LEU A 369 4.66 -26.08 -8.45
CA LEU A 369 4.53 -25.57 -7.08
C LEU A 369 3.41 -26.26 -6.27
N GLN A 370 2.41 -26.87 -6.91
CA GLN A 370 1.34 -27.61 -6.23
C GLN A 370 1.83 -28.76 -5.35
N VAL A 371 3.04 -29.28 -5.58
CA VAL A 371 3.67 -30.31 -4.74
C VAL A 371 3.90 -29.85 -3.29
N ASN A 372 3.96 -28.53 -3.08
CA ASN A 372 4.17 -27.92 -1.76
C ASN A 372 2.90 -27.88 -0.91
N ILE A 373 1.73 -28.08 -1.51
CA ILE A 373 0.45 -28.18 -0.78
C ILE A 373 0.28 -29.64 -0.38
N GLN A 374 0.50 -29.93 0.90
CA GLN A 374 0.38 -31.27 1.46
C GLN A 374 -0.66 -31.30 2.56
N PHE A 375 -1.68 -32.13 2.37
CA PHE A 375 -2.70 -32.41 3.38
C PHE A 375 -2.98 -33.91 3.42
N PRO A 376 -2.08 -34.70 4.04
CA PRO A 376 -2.12 -36.16 3.98
C PRO A 376 -3.34 -36.76 4.70
N GLU A 377 -3.89 -36.05 5.70
CA GLU A 377 -5.05 -36.50 6.48
C GLU A 377 -6.32 -36.68 5.62
N ARG A 378 -6.47 -35.89 4.54
CA ARG A 378 -7.66 -35.93 3.68
C ARG A 378 -7.33 -35.49 2.24
N PRO A 379 -7.15 -36.43 1.30
CA PRO A 379 -6.80 -36.11 -0.09
C PRO A 379 -7.78 -35.17 -0.79
N SER A 380 -9.08 -35.27 -0.49
CA SER A 380 -10.11 -34.38 -1.06
C SER A 380 -9.90 -32.92 -0.67
N VAL A 381 -9.36 -32.66 0.54
CA VAL A 381 -9.03 -31.30 0.99
C VAL A 381 -7.86 -30.75 0.20
N ARG A 382 -6.82 -31.57 0.02
CA ARG A 382 -5.66 -31.22 -0.80
C ARG A 382 -6.08 -30.87 -2.23
N GLU A 383 -6.94 -31.67 -2.85
CA GLU A 383 -7.40 -31.48 -4.24
C GLU A 383 -8.03 -30.09 -4.43
N PHE A 384 -8.95 -29.67 -3.56
CA PHE A 384 -9.57 -28.35 -3.72
C PHE A 384 -8.60 -27.20 -3.39
N LEU A 385 -7.68 -27.36 -2.42
CA LEU A 385 -6.67 -26.33 -2.11
C LEU A 385 -5.72 -26.12 -3.29
N VAL A 386 -5.32 -27.21 -3.94
CA VAL A 386 -4.49 -27.19 -5.15
C VAL A 386 -5.21 -26.48 -6.31
N SER A 387 -6.52 -26.74 -6.48
CA SER A 387 -7.35 -26.06 -7.47
C SER A 387 -7.46 -24.56 -7.19
N ALA A 388 -7.81 -24.19 -5.95
CA ALA A 388 -7.93 -22.78 -5.55
C ALA A 388 -6.60 -22.02 -5.70
N PHE A 389 -5.48 -22.65 -5.35
CA PHE A 389 -4.15 -22.09 -5.54
C PHE A 389 -3.86 -21.81 -7.02
N ALA A 390 -4.15 -22.78 -7.89
CA ALA A 390 -3.94 -22.64 -9.32
C ALA A 390 -4.76 -21.48 -9.89
N ASP A 391 -6.05 -21.41 -9.55
CA ASP A 391 -6.95 -20.37 -10.05
C ASP A 391 -6.51 -18.97 -9.61
N VAL A 392 -6.11 -18.81 -8.35
CA VAL A 392 -5.69 -17.51 -7.79
C VAL A 392 -4.38 -17.03 -8.42
N ILE A 393 -3.39 -17.91 -8.56
CA ILE A 393 -2.09 -17.53 -9.15
C ILE A 393 -2.25 -17.23 -10.65
N LEU A 394 -3.08 -17.99 -11.37
CA LEU A 394 -3.37 -17.71 -12.78
C LEU A 394 -4.14 -16.39 -12.96
N ASP A 395 -5.09 -16.08 -12.07
CA ASP A 395 -5.82 -14.80 -12.10
C ASP A 395 -4.92 -13.61 -11.73
N GLU A 396 -4.04 -13.77 -10.74
CA GLU A 396 -3.03 -12.77 -10.38
C GLU A 396 -2.02 -12.53 -11.50
N ALA A 397 -1.59 -13.60 -12.19
CA ALA A 397 -0.72 -13.47 -13.36
C ALA A 397 -1.36 -12.64 -14.46
N LYS A 398 -2.66 -12.88 -14.75
CA LYS A 398 -3.44 -12.09 -15.72
C LYS A 398 -3.57 -10.64 -15.30
N ARG A 399 -3.85 -10.38 -14.01
CA ARG A 399 -3.95 -9.02 -13.47
C ARG A 399 -2.64 -8.26 -13.61
N LEU A 400 -1.50 -8.91 -13.35
CA LEU A 400 -0.18 -8.30 -13.51
C LEU A 400 0.15 -8.07 -15.00
N GLU A 401 -0.15 -9.03 -15.87
CA GLU A 401 0.03 -8.91 -17.33
C GLU A 401 -0.73 -7.70 -17.89
N GLN A 402 -1.97 -7.47 -17.45
CA GLN A 402 -2.79 -6.32 -17.85
C GLN A 402 -2.20 -4.97 -17.42
N ASN A 403 -1.52 -4.92 -16.27
CA ASN A 403 -0.97 -3.66 -15.73
C ASN A 403 0.42 -3.33 -16.27
N THR A 404 1.23 -4.33 -16.66
CA THR A 404 2.63 -4.12 -17.08
C THR A 404 2.95 -4.54 -18.51
N ASN A 405 2.00 -5.08 -19.28
CA ASN A 405 2.16 -5.63 -20.64
C ASN A 405 3.25 -6.72 -20.79
N ILE A 406 3.83 -7.18 -19.67
CA ILE A 406 4.87 -8.22 -19.58
C ILE A 406 4.61 -9.05 -18.33
N THR A 407 4.49 -10.36 -18.48
CA THR A 407 4.32 -11.31 -17.38
C THR A 407 5.67 -11.60 -16.72
N ASN A 408 5.98 -10.92 -15.61
CA ASN A 408 7.20 -11.17 -14.85
C ASN A 408 7.07 -12.45 -14.00
N ILE A 409 7.57 -13.56 -14.53
CA ILE A 409 7.53 -14.89 -13.88
C ILE A 409 8.15 -14.86 -12.48
N ASN A 410 9.24 -14.10 -12.25
CA ASN A 410 9.87 -14.00 -10.94
C ASN A 410 8.99 -13.28 -9.92
N LYS A 411 8.25 -12.24 -10.34
CA LYS A 411 7.30 -11.55 -9.47
C LYS A 411 6.14 -12.47 -9.07
N ILE A 412 5.62 -13.25 -10.02
CA ILE A 412 4.56 -14.24 -9.77
C ILE A 412 5.09 -15.37 -8.87
N LEU A 413 6.32 -15.83 -9.09
CA LEU A 413 6.97 -16.82 -8.25
C LEU A 413 7.05 -16.36 -6.80
N ASN A 414 7.51 -15.13 -6.55
CA ASN A 414 7.59 -14.59 -5.20
C ASN A 414 6.22 -14.53 -4.52
N LYS A 415 5.18 -14.06 -5.23
CA LYS A 415 3.80 -14.06 -4.73
C LYS A 415 3.28 -15.47 -4.45
N ALA A 416 3.56 -16.43 -5.33
CA ALA A 416 3.18 -17.83 -5.18
C ALA A 416 3.87 -18.48 -3.97
N VAL A 417 5.15 -18.20 -3.74
CA VAL A 417 5.89 -18.67 -2.56
C VAL A 417 5.30 -18.08 -1.27
N TYR A 418 5.00 -16.78 -1.24
CA TYR A 418 4.34 -16.14 -0.10
C TYR A 418 2.98 -16.78 0.19
N LEU A 419 2.17 -16.98 -0.86
CA LEU A 419 0.88 -17.64 -0.73
C LEU A 419 1.01 -19.07 -0.18
N LEU A 420 1.97 -19.85 -0.67
CA LEU A 420 2.24 -21.21 -0.16
C LEU A 420 2.67 -21.22 1.30
N CYS A 421 3.46 -20.23 1.74
CA CYS A 421 3.83 -20.10 3.16
C CYS A 421 2.57 -19.87 4.02
N PHE A 422 1.69 -18.95 3.61
CA PHE A 422 0.42 -18.71 4.32
C PHE A 422 -0.51 -19.92 4.30
N ILE A 423 -0.63 -20.62 3.17
CA ILE A 423 -1.38 -21.88 3.08
C ILE A 423 -0.82 -22.88 4.09
N ASN A 424 0.49 -23.11 4.09
CA ASN A 424 1.12 -24.06 4.99
C ASN A 424 0.93 -23.71 6.46
N ARG A 425 0.92 -22.42 6.80
CA ARG A 425 0.72 -21.92 8.16
C ARG A 425 -0.71 -22.14 8.66
N TYR A 426 -1.72 -21.87 7.83
CA TYR A 426 -3.11 -21.82 8.28
C TYR A 426 -3.95 -23.05 7.88
N GLN A 427 -3.49 -23.89 6.94
CA GLN A 427 -4.29 -25.02 6.43
C GLN A 427 -4.75 -25.99 7.52
N THR A 428 -3.88 -26.32 8.49
CA THR A 428 -4.23 -27.26 9.57
C THR A 428 -5.28 -26.66 10.50
N ALA A 429 -5.15 -25.39 10.85
CA ALA A 429 -6.11 -24.72 11.72
C ALA A 429 -7.48 -24.55 11.04
N LEU A 430 -7.50 -24.31 9.73
CA LEU A 430 -8.73 -24.11 8.98
C LEU A 430 -9.41 -25.43 8.59
N PHE A 431 -8.66 -26.41 8.08
CA PHE A 431 -9.27 -27.55 7.36
C PHE A 431 -9.18 -28.89 8.10
N LYS A 432 -8.62 -28.93 9.32
CA LYS A 432 -8.59 -30.16 10.12
C LYS A 432 -10.01 -30.61 10.46
N GLY A 433 -10.30 -31.88 10.18
CA GLY A 433 -11.62 -32.48 10.46
C GLY A 433 -12.77 -31.93 9.60
N LEU A 434 -12.49 -31.12 8.57
CA LEU A 434 -13.52 -30.52 7.73
C LEU A 434 -14.29 -31.61 6.95
N ASP A 435 -15.61 -31.65 7.10
CA ASP A 435 -16.53 -32.49 6.32
C ASP A 435 -17.30 -31.66 5.27
N ASP A 436 -18.37 -32.23 4.69
CA ASP A 436 -19.16 -31.55 3.67
C ASP A 436 -20.21 -30.56 4.22
N GLU A 437 -20.52 -30.65 5.52
CA GLU A 437 -21.47 -29.76 6.20
C GLU A 437 -20.75 -28.63 6.97
N MET A 438 -19.43 -28.69 7.07
CA MET A 438 -18.60 -27.69 7.73
C MET A 438 -18.01 -26.67 6.75
N VAL A 439 -17.94 -25.42 7.22
CA VAL A 439 -17.22 -24.31 6.57
C VAL A 439 -16.37 -23.63 7.63
N SER A 440 -15.09 -23.43 7.35
CA SER A 440 -14.16 -22.75 8.27
C SER A 440 -14.41 -21.24 8.26
N CYS A 441 -13.87 -20.50 9.23
CA CYS A 441 -13.99 -19.05 9.26
C CYS A 441 -12.63 -18.39 9.48
N PHE A 442 -12.28 -17.43 8.63
CA PHE A 442 -11.09 -16.62 8.76
C PHE A 442 -11.52 -15.16 8.97
N ILE A 443 -11.15 -14.60 10.11
CA ILE A 443 -11.47 -13.23 10.49
C ILE A 443 -10.19 -12.40 10.47
N TYR A 444 -10.17 -11.33 9.68
CA TYR A 444 -9.03 -10.45 9.55
C TYR A 444 -9.38 -9.01 9.94
N MET A 445 -8.73 -8.50 10.98
CA MET A 445 -8.91 -7.14 11.50
C MET A 445 -7.62 -6.32 11.35
N GLY A 446 -7.31 -5.92 10.11
CA GLY A 446 -6.07 -5.19 9.79
C GLY A 446 -6.15 -4.30 8.55
N GLY A 447 -7.31 -4.25 7.89
CA GLY A 447 -7.52 -3.44 6.70
C GLY A 447 -6.86 -3.97 5.41
N CYS A 448 -6.09 -5.06 5.45
CA CYS A 448 -5.46 -5.68 4.27
C CYS A 448 -4.67 -4.67 3.40
N ASN A 449 -3.52 -4.23 3.91
CA ASN A 449 -2.71 -3.18 3.28
C ASN A 449 -1.56 -3.75 2.42
N ASP A 450 -1.25 -5.05 2.51
CA ASP A 450 -0.20 -5.71 1.73
C ASP A 450 -0.79 -6.55 0.59
N GLU A 451 -0.20 -6.47 -0.62
CA GLU A 451 -0.72 -7.21 -1.78
C GLU A 451 -0.69 -8.73 -1.60
N ASN A 452 0.20 -9.28 -0.77
CA ASN A 452 0.26 -10.72 -0.52
C ASN A 452 -0.84 -11.14 0.48
N GLU A 453 -1.19 -10.28 1.43
CA GLU A 453 -2.39 -10.48 2.27
C GLU A 453 -3.65 -10.51 1.42
N ALA A 454 -3.77 -9.56 0.48
CA ALA A 454 -4.90 -9.50 -0.44
C ALA A 454 -4.98 -10.77 -1.30
N LEU A 455 -3.84 -11.26 -1.80
CA LEU A 455 -3.76 -12.52 -2.54
C LEU A 455 -4.21 -13.72 -1.68
N PHE A 456 -3.85 -13.74 -0.39
CA PHE A 456 -4.27 -14.79 0.53
C PHE A 456 -5.78 -14.74 0.84
N MET A 457 -6.36 -13.55 1.03
CA MET A 457 -7.82 -13.39 1.19
C MET A 457 -8.58 -13.92 -0.03
N ARG A 458 -8.09 -13.59 -1.24
CA ARG A 458 -8.65 -14.10 -2.51
C ARG A 458 -8.57 -15.62 -2.60
N PHE A 459 -7.48 -16.21 -2.12
CA PHE A 459 -7.33 -17.66 -2.04
C PHE A 459 -8.35 -18.27 -1.09
N LEU A 460 -8.47 -17.78 0.14
CA LEU A 460 -9.40 -18.31 1.13
C LEU A 460 -10.86 -18.23 0.64
N ALA A 461 -11.24 -17.15 -0.04
CA ALA A 461 -12.58 -16.99 -0.62
C ALA A 461 -12.95 -18.04 -1.69
N ARG A 462 -11.94 -18.71 -2.28
CA ARG A 462 -12.11 -19.80 -3.26
C ARG A 462 -11.99 -21.20 -2.62
N THR A 463 -12.02 -21.27 -1.29
CA THR A 463 -12.03 -22.51 -0.50
C THR A 463 -13.29 -22.58 0.36
N LYS A 464 -13.53 -23.71 1.05
CA LYS A 464 -14.62 -23.87 2.05
C LYS A 464 -14.35 -23.05 3.34
N THR A 465 -14.09 -21.75 3.18
CA THR A 465 -13.78 -20.80 4.24
C THR A 465 -14.63 -19.55 4.06
N ASP A 466 -15.32 -19.15 5.13
CA ASP A 466 -15.90 -17.82 5.25
C ASP A 466 -14.80 -16.82 5.58
N VAL A 467 -14.72 -15.72 4.83
CA VAL A 467 -13.69 -14.70 4.99
C VAL A 467 -14.36 -13.38 5.40
N LEU A 468 -14.06 -12.92 6.61
CA LEU A 468 -14.53 -11.65 7.15
C LEU A 468 -13.35 -10.69 7.28
N ILE A 469 -13.46 -9.52 6.66
CA ILE A 469 -12.44 -8.46 6.72
C ILE A 469 -13.05 -7.25 7.42
N LEU A 470 -12.51 -6.88 8.56
CA LEU A 470 -12.96 -5.76 9.38
C LEU A 470 -12.00 -4.58 9.27
N CYS A 471 -12.54 -3.43 8.90
CA CYS A 471 -11.83 -2.16 8.78
C CYS A 471 -12.49 -1.10 9.68
N PRO A 472 -12.40 -1.21 11.01
CA PRO A 472 -13.10 -0.32 11.94
C PRO A 472 -12.48 1.09 12.00
N ASN A 473 -11.20 1.24 11.65
CA ASN A 473 -10.46 2.50 11.78
C ASN A 473 -10.62 3.42 10.55
N ALA A 474 -10.78 4.73 10.78
CA ALA A 474 -10.65 5.73 9.73
C ALA A 474 -9.16 5.91 9.36
N GLY A 475 -8.79 5.69 8.10
CA GLY A 475 -7.48 6.13 7.59
C GLY A 475 -6.52 5.07 7.03
N LYS A 476 -6.88 3.79 6.97
CA LYS A 476 -6.07 2.77 6.24
C LYS A 476 -6.76 2.35 4.95
N LYS A 477 -6.17 2.70 3.80
CA LYS A 477 -6.68 2.32 2.48
C LYS A 477 -6.40 0.84 2.22
N CYS A 478 -7.44 0.02 2.27
CA CYS A 478 -7.40 -1.40 1.93
C CYS A 478 -7.00 -1.57 0.45
N CYS A 479 -6.01 -2.42 0.17
CA CYS A 479 -5.55 -2.69 -1.21
C CYS A 479 -6.25 -3.88 -1.87
N LEU A 480 -7.16 -4.54 -1.13
CA LEU A 480 -7.91 -5.69 -1.62
C LEU A 480 -9.05 -5.25 -2.56
N GLU A 481 -9.05 -5.86 -3.74
CA GLU A 481 -10.12 -5.77 -4.73
C GLU A 481 -10.36 -7.17 -5.30
N ASP A 482 -11.63 -7.62 -5.30
CA ASP A 482 -12.05 -8.86 -5.96
C ASP A 482 -13.52 -8.73 -6.41
N LYS A 483 -13.88 -9.37 -7.52
CA LYS A 483 -15.22 -9.33 -8.11
C LYS A 483 -16.28 -10.03 -7.26
N ILE A 484 -15.87 -10.99 -6.43
CA ILE A 484 -16.78 -11.73 -5.55
C ILE A 484 -16.79 -11.18 -4.11
N LEU A 485 -16.07 -10.09 -3.83
CA LEU A 485 -16.07 -9.43 -2.52
C LEU A 485 -17.38 -8.64 -2.33
N TYR A 486 -18.09 -8.90 -1.24
CA TYR A 486 -19.25 -8.09 -0.84
C TYR A 486 -18.81 -7.05 0.19
N GLU A 487 -19.26 -5.80 0.02
CA GLU A 487 -18.80 -4.67 0.84
C GLU A 487 -19.96 -4.00 1.58
N ILE A 488 -19.76 -3.79 2.88
CA ILE A 488 -20.67 -3.06 3.75
C ILE A 488 -19.91 -1.84 4.28
N ASN A 489 -20.49 -0.66 4.13
CA ASN A 489 -19.90 0.60 4.57
C ASN A 489 -20.78 1.24 5.62
N TYR A 490 -20.25 1.40 6.82
CA TYR A 490 -20.84 2.18 7.90
C TYR A 490 -20.21 3.57 7.96
N PRO A 491 -20.98 4.60 8.37
CA PRO A 491 -20.50 5.98 8.41
C PRO A 491 -19.49 6.22 9.53
N ASP A 492 -19.55 5.39 10.57
CA ASP A 492 -18.80 5.54 11.80
C ASP A 492 -17.54 4.70 11.81
N TYR A 493 -16.50 5.18 12.50
CA TYR A 493 -15.24 4.47 12.68
C TYR A 493 -14.83 4.45 14.16
N LEU A 494 -14.13 3.40 14.58
CA LEU A 494 -13.64 3.21 15.93
C LEU A 494 -12.18 2.73 15.88
N ALA A 495 -11.33 3.27 16.75
CA ALA A 495 -9.89 3.00 16.82
C ALA A 495 -9.55 1.62 17.41
N VAL A 496 -10.07 0.53 16.83
CA VAL A 496 -9.89 -0.84 17.31
C VAL A 496 -8.92 -1.58 16.38
N ASN A 497 -7.81 -2.07 16.94
CA ASN A 497 -6.78 -2.77 16.17
C ASN A 497 -6.76 -4.28 16.42
N LYS A 498 -7.46 -4.76 17.46
CA LYS A 498 -7.49 -6.16 17.87
C LYS A 498 -8.91 -6.68 17.94
N PHE A 499 -9.09 -7.90 17.44
CA PHE A 499 -10.37 -8.59 17.53
C PHE A 499 -10.54 -9.14 18.95
N PRO A 500 -11.68 -8.87 19.63
CA PRO A 500 -11.88 -9.28 21.02
C PRO A 500 -12.11 -10.80 21.09
N MET A 501 -11.14 -11.53 21.63
CA MET A 501 -11.23 -12.99 21.82
C MET A 501 -11.43 -13.36 23.29
N GLN A 502 -11.11 -12.46 24.22
CA GLN A 502 -11.29 -12.64 25.66
C GLN A 502 -12.06 -11.46 26.25
N ASN A 503 -12.77 -11.69 27.36
CA ASN A 503 -13.48 -10.61 28.09
C ASN A 503 -12.55 -9.46 28.51
N ALA A 504 -11.27 -9.74 28.75
CA ALA A 504 -10.27 -8.71 29.11
C ALA A 504 -9.87 -7.80 27.93
N ASP A 505 -10.18 -8.20 26.69
CA ASP A 505 -9.86 -7.43 25.47
C ASP A 505 -10.95 -6.40 25.13
N MET A 506 -12.08 -6.40 25.84
CA MET A 506 -13.22 -5.52 25.57
C MET A 506 -13.04 -4.15 26.24
N HIS A 507 -13.04 -3.08 25.45
CA HIS A 507 -13.08 -1.71 25.94
C HIS A 507 -14.47 -1.12 25.71
N ILE A 508 -15.36 -1.27 26.69
CA ILE A 508 -16.71 -0.66 26.61
C ILE A 508 -16.59 0.84 26.91
N GLY A 509 -16.44 1.65 25.87
CA GLY A 509 -16.59 3.10 25.96
C GLY A 509 -18.06 3.46 26.20
N THR A 510 -18.32 4.38 27.13
CA THR A 510 -19.69 4.87 27.37
C THR A 510 -20.10 5.88 26.29
N ALA A 511 -21.40 6.10 26.09
CA ALA A 511 -21.90 7.13 25.17
C ALA A 511 -21.30 8.52 25.47
N ALA A 512 -21.02 8.82 26.76
CA ALA A 512 -20.33 10.04 27.17
C ALA A 512 -18.87 10.07 26.70
N TYR A 513 -18.13 8.95 26.78
CA TYR A 513 -16.75 8.84 26.29
C TYR A 513 -16.64 9.03 24.78
N HIS A 514 -17.59 8.46 24.01
CA HIS A 514 -17.61 8.63 22.55
C HIS A 514 -18.06 10.03 22.14
N ALA A 515 -19.03 10.62 22.85
CA ALA A 515 -19.42 12.01 22.63
C ALA A 515 -18.25 12.97 22.93
N GLU A 516 -17.51 12.77 24.02
CA GLU A 516 -16.30 13.53 24.36
C GLU A 516 -15.23 13.39 23.26
N ARG A 517 -14.99 12.17 22.76
CA ARG A 517 -14.06 11.89 21.65
C ARG A 517 -14.47 12.47 20.30
N GLU A 518 -15.76 12.51 19.99
CA GLU A 518 -16.28 13.13 18.77
C GLU A 518 -16.22 14.66 18.83
N LEU A 519 -16.57 15.23 19.97
CA LEU A 519 -16.45 16.67 20.24
C LEU A 519 -14.98 17.08 20.22
N ASP A 520 -14.09 16.26 20.79
CA ASP A 520 -12.63 16.39 20.67
C ASP A 520 -12.17 16.31 19.20
N ASN A 521 -12.58 15.29 18.43
CA ASN A 521 -12.19 15.16 17.02
C ASN A 521 -12.63 16.38 16.17
N LEU A 522 -13.82 16.94 16.43
CA LEU A 522 -14.31 18.14 15.74
C LEU A 522 -13.59 19.41 16.19
N MET A 523 -13.16 19.51 17.46
CA MET A 523 -12.45 20.67 17.99
C MET A 523 -10.94 20.70 17.66
N TYR A 524 -10.30 19.54 17.46
CA TYR A 524 -8.84 19.42 17.27
C TYR A 524 -8.37 19.31 15.81
N ASN A 525 -9.25 19.59 14.82
CA ASN A 525 -8.90 19.57 13.38
C ASN A 525 -8.28 20.89 12.86
N ASP A 526 -8.39 21.97 13.63
CA ASP A 526 -7.72 23.24 13.34
C ASP A 526 -6.40 23.30 14.13
N ASP A 527 -5.29 23.71 13.48
CA ASP A 527 -3.90 23.77 13.99
C ASP A 527 -3.68 24.61 15.28
N MET A 528 -4.76 25.06 15.94
CA MET A 528 -4.74 25.87 17.16
C MET A 528 -5.05 25.10 18.46
N LEU A 529 -5.66 23.91 18.37
CA LEU A 529 -6.00 23.11 19.54
C LEU A 529 -5.26 21.77 19.48
N PHE A 530 -4.57 21.41 20.56
CA PHE A 530 -3.84 20.15 20.69
C PHE A 530 -4.42 19.29 21.82
N ARG A 531 -4.45 17.97 21.62
CA ARG A 531 -4.79 17.00 22.67
C ARG A 531 -3.68 16.91 23.70
N ASN A 532 -4.06 16.50 24.91
CA ASN A 532 -3.07 16.15 25.93
C ASN A 532 -2.18 15.01 25.43
N GLN A 533 -0.86 15.22 25.49
CA GLN A 533 0.17 14.27 25.07
C GLN A 533 -0.05 13.76 23.64
N GLN A 534 -0.48 14.65 22.73
CA GLN A 534 -0.73 14.32 21.32
C GLN A 534 0.51 13.82 20.56
N TYR A 535 1.70 14.26 20.97
CA TYR A 535 2.95 13.98 20.26
C TYR A 535 3.89 13.16 21.13
N ASP A 536 4.41 12.08 20.54
CA ASP A 536 5.33 11.16 21.20
C ASP A 536 6.78 11.68 21.20
N LYS A 537 7.13 12.56 20.25
CA LYS A 537 8.49 13.06 20.04
C LYS A 537 8.52 14.53 19.74
N ALA A 538 9.57 15.19 20.22
CA ALA A 538 9.81 16.61 19.94
C ALA A 538 11.25 16.90 19.48
N ASN A 539 11.43 17.95 18.70
CA ASN A 539 12.73 18.52 18.37
C ASN A 539 12.87 19.89 19.03
N ALA A 540 13.85 20.02 19.93
CA ALA A 540 14.18 21.30 20.55
C ALA A 540 14.86 22.22 19.52
N ILE A 541 14.35 23.45 19.42
CA ILE A 541 14.92 24.53 18.61
C ILE A 541 15.24 25.69 19.56
N SER A 542 16.52 26.01 19.72
CA SER A 542 16.94 27.14 20.56
C SER A 542 16.48 28.46 19.95
N LEU A 543 15.81 29.29 20.75
CA LEU A 543 15.40 30.63 20.36
C LEU A 543 16.53 31.64 20.55
N ASN A 544 16.63 32.58 19.61
CA ASN A 544 17.42 33.80 19.78
C ASN A 544 16.51 34.88 20.35
N THR A 545 16.55 35.09 21.67
CA THR A 545 15.66 36.01 22.39
C THR A 545 16.42 37.21 22.96
N MET A 546 15.74 38.34 23.19
CA MET A 546 16.24 39.42 24.06
C MET A 546 15.92 39.15 25.54
N ASP A 547 16.62 39.81 26.48
CA ASP A 547 16.38 39.64 27.93
C ASP A 547 14.91 39.90 28.32
N SER A 548 14.29 40.87 27.66
CA SER A 548 12.93 41.34 27.92
C SER A 548 11.87 40.36 27.41
N GLU A 549 12.20 39.59 26.38
CA GLU A 549 11.32 38.54 25.82
C GLU A 549 11.33 37.28 26.66
N ILE A 550 12.47 36.96 27.29
CA ILE A 550 12.61 35.73 28.11
C ILE A 550 11.56 35.70 29.20
N LYS A 551 11.31 36.81 29.91
CA LYS A 551 10.30 36.86 30.97
C LYS A 551 8.88 36.54 30.47
N ILE A 552 8.55 36.92 29.24
CA ILE A 552 7.25 36.66 28.63
C ILE A 552 7.19 35.19 28.18
N LEU A 553 8.20 34.75 27.44
CA LEU A 553 8.24 33.41 26.85
C LEU A 553 8.34 32.31 27.92
N TRP A 554 9.01 32.57 29.04
CA TRP A 554 9.19 31.61 30.14
C TRP A 554 7.85 31.03 30.61
N ASP A 555 6.83 31.86 30.86
CA ASP A 555 5.51 31.37 31.30
C ASP A 555 4.55 31.01 30.15
N THR A 556 4.95 31.26 28.90
CA THR A 556 4.14 31.00 27.70
C THR A 556 4.23 29.52 27.30
N GLU A 557 3.09 28.88 27.05
CA GLU A 557 3.02 27.50 26.52
C GLU A 557 3.73 27.40 25.16
N LEU A 558 4.37 26.25 24.89
CA LEU A 558 5.17 26.04 23.68
C LEU A 558 4.39 26.31 22.40
N LYS A 559 3.11 25.92 22.32
CA LYS A 559 2.26 26.12 21.14
C LYS A 559 2.04 27.58 20.74
N TYR A 560 2.22 28.53 21.66
CA TYR A 560 2.08 29.96 21.41
C TYR A 560 3.42 30.66 21.15
N ARG A 561 4.54 29.93 21.24
CA ARG A 561 5.86 30.52 21.04
C ARG A 561 6.21 30.60 19.55
N PRO A 562 6.94 31.66 19.14
CA PRO A 562 7.45 31.77 17.77
C PRO A 562 8.30 30.55 17.38
N GLY A 563 8.07 30.00 16.18
CA GLY A 563 8.81 28.85 15.67
C GLY A 563 8.26 27.47 16.08
N PHE A 564 7.20 27.43 16.89
CA PHE A 564 6.45 26.19 17.12
C PHE A 564 5.83 25.69 15.83
N SER A 565 6.04 24.40 15.52
CA SER A 565 5.45 23.77 14.34
C SER A 565 5.30 22.27 14.55
N THR A 566 4.40 21.66 13.79
CA THR A 566 4.19 20.21 13.80
C THR A 566 4.37 19.69 12.38
N ALA A 567 5.14 18.61 12.23
CA ALA A 567 5.41 18.02 10.92
C ALA A 567 5.64 16.51 11.06
N SER A 568 4.96 15.71 10.25
CA SER A 568 5.15 14.25 10.18
C SER A 568 5.08 13.53 11.54
N GLY A 569 4.20 13.99 12.44
CA GLY A 569 4.02 13.40 13.77
C GLY A 569 5.08 13.79 14.81
N ILE A 570 6.01 14.70 14.48
CA ILE A 570 7.00 15.27 15.40
C ILE A 570 6.68 16.75 15.60
N VAL A 571 6.83 17.24 16.84
CA VAL A 571 6.66 18.66 17.16
C VAL A 571 8.01 19.35 17.32
N ASN A 572 8.18 20.49 16.66
CA ASN A 572 9.32 21.36 16.84
C ASN A 572 9.01 22.35 17.97
N ILE A 573 9.73 22.22 19.08
CA ILE A 573 9.49 23.00 20.29
C ILE A 573 10.56 24.10 20.44
N PRO A 574 10.16 25.38 20.44
CA PRO A 574 11.09 26.49 20.65
C PRO A 574 11.44 26.63 22.15
N VAL A 575 12.72 26.43 22.46
CA VAL A 575 13.26 26.41 23.84
C VAL A 575 14.26 27.54 24.07
N ILE A 576 14.36 28.01 25.30
CA ILE A 576 15.31 29.03 25.72
C ILE A 576 16.59 28.35 26.20
N PHE A 577 17.76 28.81 25.75
CA PHE A 577 19.05 28.44 26.30
C PHE A 577 19.90 29.70 26.44
N SER A 578 19.91 30.29 27.64
CA SER A 578 20.47 31.62 27.87
C SER A 578 21.35 31.69 29.13
N LYS A 579 22.42 32.48 29.05
CA LYS A 579 23.27 32.88 30.18
C LYS A 579 23.04 34.35 30.49
N PHE A 580 22.92 34.67 31.77
CA PHE A 580 22.77 36.02 32.29
C PHE A 580 23.99 36.38 33.12
N SER A 581 24.75 37.36 32.65
CA SER A 581 26.01 37.79 33.25
C SER A 581 25.85 39.15 33.93
N GLY A 582 26.26 39.24 35.19
CA GLY A 582 26.20 40.48 35.97
C GLY A 582 24.84 40.78 36.63
N VAL A 583 24.78 41.88 37.37
CA VAL A 583 23.62 42.37 38.12
C VAL A 583 23.36 43.82 37.75
N LYS A 584 22.16 44.09 37.21
CA LYS A 584 21.74 45.44 36.83
C LYS A 584 21.77 46.39 38.03
N ASP A 585 22.40 47.55 37.86
CA ASP A 585 22.54 48.62 38.86
C ASP A 585 23.06 48.15 40.23
N ARG A 586 23.76 47.01 40.29
CA ARG A 586 24.16 46.30 41.52
C ARG A 586 22.99 46.03 42.48
N ASN A 587 21.76 46.02 41.99
CA ASN A 587 20.56 45.85 42.79
C ASN A 587 20.29 44.37 43.07
N THR A 588 20.98 43.82 44.05
CA THR A 588 20.85 42.40 44.44
C THR A 588 19.43 42.02 44.88
N LYS A 589 18.69 42.96 45.49
CA LYS A 589 17.29 42.71 45.91
C LYS A 589 16.39 42.45 44.70
N GLU A 590 16.48 43.30 43.69
CA GLU A 590 15.67 43.18 42.47
C GLU A 590 16.08 41.98 41.61
N TYR A 591 17.38 41.67 41.59
CA TYR A 591 17.91 40.46 40.96
C TYR A 591 17.24 39.20 41.53
N TRP A 592 17.27 39.02 42.86
CA TRP A 592 16.66 37.86 43.50
C TRP A 592 15.14 37.79 43.34
N VAL A 593 14.45 38.94 43.33
CA VAL A 593 13.01 39.01 43.03
C VAL A 593 12.73 38.56 41.59
N THR A 594 13.57 38.94 40.63
CA THR A 594 13.43 38.53 39.23
C THR A 594 13.60 37.02 39.08
N LEU A 595 14.61 36.43 39.70
CA LEU A 595 14.80 34.97 39.71
C LEU A 595 13.60 34.27 40.36
N LYS A 596 13.10 34.79 41.49
CA LYS A 596 11.92 34.23 42.17
C LYS A 596 10.67 34.27 41.29
N GLN A 597 10.51 35.30 40.45
CA GLN A 597 9.40 35.40 39.48
C GLN A 597 9.49 34.36 38.36
N LEU A 598 10.70 33.88 38.03
CA LEU A 598 10.91 32.82 37.04
C LEU A 598 10.71 31.41 37.62
N MET A 599 10.61 31.26 38.95
CA MET A 599 10.38 29.96 39.58
C MET A 599 8.91 29.55 39.48
N THR A 600 8.59 28.71 38.50
CA THR A 600 7.27 28.08 38.32
C THR A 600 7.25 26.67 38.94
N PRO A 601 6.08 26.01 39.07
CA PRO A 601 6.00 24.61 39.53
C PRO A 601 6.84 23.64 38.69
N GLU A 602 7.08 23.95 37.41
CA GLU A 602 7.88 23.15 36.47
C GLU A 602 9.37 23.53 36.47
N THR A 603 9.81 24.38 37.41
CA THR A 603 11.19 24.87 37.47
C THR A 603 12.05 24.09 38.45
N LEU A 604 13.09 23.46 37.92
CA LEU A 604 14.22 22.95 38.70
C LEU A 604 15.18 24.10 38.98
N VAL A 605 15.59 24.26 40.24
CA VAL A 605 16.55 25.28 40.66
C VAL A 605 17.79 24.57 41.19
N ILE A 606 18.92 24.84 40.57
CA ILE A 606 20.25 24.47 41.05
C ILE A 606 20.88 25.75 41.59
N ASP A 607 21.14 25.79 42.90
CA ASP A 607 21.58 26.99 43.62
C ASP A 607 23.10 27.11 43.79
N SER A 608 23.86 26.10 43.37
CA SER A 608 25.32 26.13 43.41
C SER A 608 25.96 25.32 42.29
N ALA A 609 27.13 25.78 41.84
CA ALA A 609 28.01 25.09 40.90
C ALA A 609 29.29 24.60 41.60
N PRO A 610 29.83 23.41 41.26
CA PRO A 610 29.19 22.37 40.44
C PRO A 610 28.09 21.62 41.20
N TYR A 611 27.05 21.18 40.48
CA TYR A 611 25.94 20.39 41.00
C TYR A 611 26.21 18.89 40.96
N ILE A 612 26.81 18.41 39.87
CA ILE A 612 27.25 17.02 39.69
C ILE A 612 28.77 16.99 39.69
N LEU A 613 29.34 16.23 40.63
CA LEU A 613 30.77 16.00 40.72
C LEU A 613 31.16 14.68 40.02
N PRO A 614 32.38 14.60 39.43
CA PRO A 614 32.87 13.36 38.81
C PRO A 614 32.94 12.15 39.78
N THR A 615 33.01 12.43 41.07
CA THR A 615 33.08 11.46 42.18
C THR A 615 31.72 10.99 42.66
N ASP A 616 30.62 11.59 42.21
CA ASP A 616 29.27 11.22 42.64
C ASP A 616 28.91 9.81 42.19
N ALA A 617 28.12 9.13 43.02
CA ALA A 617 27.67 7.78 42.73
C ALA A 617 26.72 7.77 41.52
N ASN A 618 27.19 7.21 40.39
CA ASN A 618 26.39 6.98 39.20
C ASN A 618 26.36 5.49 38.86
N PRO A 619 25.24 4.77 39.12
CA PRO A 619 25.15 3.34 38.87
C PRO A 619 25.21 3.00 37.37
N MET A 620 24.97 3.94 36.47
CA MET A 620 25.04 3.73 35.01
C MET A 620 26.47 3.76 34.48
N LYS A 621 27.39 4.40 35.20
CA LYS A 621 28.77 4.62 34.73
C LYS A 621 29.50 3.32 34.40
N MET A 622 29.31 2.28 35.20
CA MET A 622 29.95 0.97 34.98
C MET A 622 29.41 0.19 33.78
N PHE A 623 28.19 0.51 33.32
CA PHE A 623 27.52 -0.17 32.20
C PHE A 623 27.52 0.66 30.91
N ALA A 624 28.05 1.88 30.93
CA ALA A 624 28.01 2.80 29.80
C ALA A 624 28.63 2.22 28.51
N ALA A 625 29.71 1.42 28.63
CA ALA A 625 30.35 0.74 27.50
C ALA A 625 29.54 -0.45 26.93
N GLU A 626 28.62 -1.00 27.71
CA GLU A 626 27.66 -2.01 27.24
C GLU A 626 26.47 -1.34 26.53
N PHE A 627 26.02 -0.21 27.09
CA PHE A 627 24.88 0.55 26.57
C PHE A 627 25.18 1.26 25.26
N PHE A 628 26.42 1.66 25.03
CA PHE A 628 26.85 2.32 23.82
C PHE A 628 28.06 1.62 23.20
N LYS A 629 27.86 1.04 22.01
CA LYS A 629 28.88 0.26 21.31
C LYS A 629 28.81 0.50 19.81
N ASN A 630 29.97 0.53 19.14
CA ASN A 630 30.07 0.72 17.69
C ASN A 630 29.35 1.98 17.18
N GLY A 631 29.34 3.06 17.97
CA GLY A 631 28.71 4.33 17.58
C GLY A 631 27.18 4.34 17.67
N ARG A 632 26.54 3.34 18.30
CA ARG A 632 25.07 3.26 18.46
C ARG A 632 24.66 2.94 19.88
N LEU A 633 23.49 3.45 20.27
CA LEU A 633 22.89 3.15 21.57
C LEU A 633 22.09 1.85 21.50
N HIS A 634 22.40 0.90 22.37
CA HIS A 634 21.73 -0.40 22.40
C HIS A 634 20.45 -0.33 23.25
N ARG A 635 19.39 0.26 22.69
CA ARG A 635 18.11 0.55 23.39
C ARG A 635 17.52 -0.66 24.11
N ASN A 636 17.44 -1.80 23.43
CA ASN A 636 16.89 -3.04 24.03
C ASN A 636 17.72 -3.54 25.22
N VAL A 637 19.04 -3.32 25.19
CA VAL A 637 19.91 -3.68 26.32
C VAL A 637 19.64 -2.74 27.49
N ILE A 638 19.55 -1.44 27.24
CA ILE A 638 19.26 -0.43 28.26
C ILE A 638 17.90 -0.67 28.90
N LYS A 639 16.81 -0.76 28.12
CA LYS A 639 15.43 -0.91 28.64
C LYS A 639 15.22 -2.19 29.46
N ASN A 640 15.94 -3.27 29.13
CA ASN A 640 15.86 -4.54 29.85
C ASN A 640 16.87 -4.65 31.02
N HIS A 641 17.76 -3.68 31.17
CA HIS A 641 18.79 -3.73 32.20
C HIS A 641 18.19 -3.43 33.58
N ARG A 642 18.58 -4.20 34.60
CA ARG A 642 18.08 -4.06 35.98
C ARG A 642 18.29 -2.67 36.61
N ALA A 643 19.29 -1.93 36.14
CA ALA A 643 19.60 -0.60 36.65
C ALA A 643 18.74 0.49 35.99
N TYR A 644 18.02 0.21 34.90
CA TYR A 644 17.27 1.19 34.13
C TYR A 644 16.18 1.87 34.96
N GLN A 645 16.31 3.18 35.12
CA GLN A 645 15.48 3.94 36.06
C GLN A 645 14.20 4.49 35.44
N TYR A 646 14.08 4.49 34.11
CA TYR A 646 13.00 5.19 33.41
C TYR A 646 11.81 4.31 33.02
N GLY A 647 11.79 3.03 33.44
CA GLY A 647 10.71 2.10 33.11
C GLY A 647 9.31 2.51 33.60
N PHE A 648 9.22 3.44 34.55
CA PHE A 648 7.94 4.01 35.01
C PHE A 648 7.44 5.17 34.15
N LEU A 649 8.29 5.74 33.30
CA LEU A 649 7.87 6.77 32.36
C LEU A 649 7.03 6.15 31.26
N ARG A 650 6.15 6.94 30.65
CA ARG A 650 5.44 6.54 29.43
C ARG A 650 6.43 6.17 28.31
N GLU A 651 6.09 5.18 27.50
CA GLU A 651 7.03 4.54 26.56
C GLU A 651 7.58 5.52 25.51
N ASP A 652 6.74 6.41 25.01
CA ASP A 652 7.10 7.52 24.12
C ASP A 652 8.18 8.44 24.74
N MET A 653 8.03 8.80 26.01
CA MET A 653 9.02 9.64 26.71
C MET A 653 10.34 8.89 26.92
N GLN A 654 10.30 7.58 27.19
CA GLN A 654 11.53 6.78 27.25
C GLN A 654 12.27 6.79 25.91
N GLU A 655 11.56 6.59 24.79
CA GLU A 655 12.15 6.64 23.45
C GLU A 655 12.66 8.05 23.11
N HIS A 656 11.94 9.11 23.47
CA HIS A 656 12.41 10.50 23.30
C HIS A 656 13.71 10.76 24.06
N ILE A 657 13.83 10.31 25.31
CA ILE A 657 15.07 10.42 26.09
C ILE A 657 16.23 9.72 25.37
N LEU A 658 16.04 8.47 24.94
CA LEU A 658 17.07 7.70 24.24
C LEU A 658 17.45 8.33 22.90
N ASP A 659 16.49 8.86 22.14
CA ASP A 659 16.71 9.61 20.91
C ASP A 659 17.60 10.84 21.17
N LYS A 660 17.38 11.57 22.27
CA LYS A 660 18.19 12.76 22.62
C LYS A 660 19.60 12.40 23.09
N ILE A 661 19.82 11.23 23.69
CA ILE A 661 21.16 10.74 24.02
C ILE A 661 21.96 10.52 22.72
N GLU A 662 21.35 9.81 21.76
CA GLU A 662 21.98 9.59 20.45
C GLU A 662 22.25 10.91 19.74
N LEU A 663 21.30 11.86 19.78
CA LEU A 663 21.46 13.18 19.17
C LEU A 663 22.64 13.96 19.79
N LEU A 664 22.74 13.99 21.12
CA LEU A 664 23.83 14.68 21.83
C LEU A 664 25.21 14.11 21.44
N LEU A 665 25.32 12.78 21.35
CA LEU A 665 26.54 12.09 20.89
C LEU A 665 26.86 12.41 19.43
N GLN A 666 25.86 12.41 18.55
CA GLN A 666 26.03 12.69 17.12
C GLN A 666 26.46 14.13 16.84
N GLN A 667 25.89 15.09 17.56
CA GLN A 667 26.22 16.52 17.41
C GLN A 667 27.65 16.85 17.88
N LYS A 668 28.23 16.01 18.75
CA LYS A 668 29.56 16.24 19.36
C LYS A 668 29.70 17.63 19.97
N SER A 669 28.60 18.16 20.51
CA SER A 669 28.56 19.50 21.09
C SER A 669 29.34 19.60 22.39
N ILE A 670 29.59 18.47 23.07
CA ILE A 670 30.44 18.36 24.25
C ILE A 670 31.88 18.03 23.85
N LYS A 671 32.84 18.75 24.43
CA LYS A 671 34.27 18.60 24.19
C LYS A 671 34.80 17.22 24.62
N GLY A 672 35.60 16.58 23.77
CA GLY A 672 36.17 15.25 24.01
C GLY A 672 35.27 14.06 23.66
N THR A 673 34.08 14.29 23.08
CA THR A 673 33.19 13.21 22.61
C THR A 673 33.88 12.38 21.53
N PHE A 674 34.03 11.06 21.76
CA PHE A 674 34.78 10.09 20.94
C PHE A 674 36.31 10.25 20.96
N GLU A 675 36.87 11.04 21.87
CA GLU A 675 38.32 11.21 22.00
C GLU A 675 38.85 10.50 23.25
N ASN A 676 38.26 10.80 24.41
CA ASN A 676 38.76 10.36 25.72
C ASN A 676 37.75 9.53 26.53
N GLY A 677 36.75 8.93 25.87
CA GLY A 677 35.67 8.20 26.53
C GLY A 677 34.55 9.07 27.10
N THR A 678 34.52 10.36 26.75
CA THR A 678 33.45 11.30 27.15
C THR A 678 32.07 10.81 26.72
N GLU A 679 31.97 10.06 25.62
CA GLU A 679 30.73 9.42 25.17
C GLU A 679 30.11 8.50 26.23
N TYR A 680 30.93 7.80 27.02
CA TYR A 680 30.44 6.95 28.10
C TYR A 680 29.97 7.78 29.29
N THR A 681 30.64 8.91 29.57
CA THR A 681 30.17 9.89 30.56
C THR A 681 28.84 10.50 30.15
N ILE A 682 28.66 10.85 28.87
CA ILE A 682 27.39 11.37 28.32
C ILE A 682 26.26 10.36 28.57
N VAL A 683 26.46 9.10 28.19
CA VAL A 683 25.48 8.04 28.39
C VAL A 683 25.18 7.83 29.88
N ALA A 684 26.20 7.82 30.74
CA ALA A 684 26.03 7.62 32.17
C ALA A 684 25.25 8.75 32.84
N ILE A 685 25.54 10.01 32.51
CA ILE A 685 24.86 11.18 33.08
C ILE A 685 23.41 11.24 32.57
N ALA A 686 23.19 11.05 31.28
CA ALA A 686 21.85 11.12 30.68
C ALA A 686 20.92 9.98 31.13
N LEU A 687 21.46 8.81 31.51
CA LEU A 687 20.70 7.69 32.07
C LEU A 687 20.56 7.71 33.60
N ASN A 688 21.07 8.74 34.29
CA ASN A 688 21.00 8.87 35.74
C ASN A 688 20.33 10.20 36.17
N LEU A 689 19.20 10.54 35.55
CA LEU A 689 18.45 11.76 35.87
C LEU A 689 17.79 11.68 37.26
N PRO A 690 17.82 12.76 38.05
CA PRO A 690 17.14 12.81 39.34
C PRO A 690 15.62 12.56 39.25
N LYS A 691 15.02 12.10 40.36
CA LYS A 691 13.56 11.84 40.46
C LYS A 691 12.71 13.08 40.15
N GLU A 692 13.19 14.26 40.49
CA GLU A 692 12.49 15.52 40.22
C GLU A 692 12.38 15.78 38.71
N VAL A 693 13.47 15.60 37.97
CA VAL A 693 13.50 15.72 36.51
C VAL A 693 12.59 14.70 35.84
N THR A 694 12.68 13.44 36.25
CA THR A 694 11.85 12.38 35.65
C THR A 694 10.36 12.58 35.92
N ARG A 695 9.97 13.17 37.06
CA ARG A 695 8.59 13.61 37.32
C ARG A 695 8.16 14.74 36.39
N LEU A 696 9.03 15.73 36.17
CA LEU A 696 8.78 16.81 35.21
C LEU A 696 8.59 16.26 33.79
N LEU A 697 9.44 15.33 33.36
CA LEU A 697 9.34 14.66 32.07
C LEU A 697 8.05 13.83 31.94
N GLN A 698 7.64 13.13 33.00
CA GLN A 698 6.38 12.38 33.01
C GLN A 698 5.16 13.28 32.81
N ALA A 699 5.18 14.49 33.37
CA ALA A 699 4.11 15.48 33.23
C ALA A 699 4.20 16.30 31.92
N PHE A 700 5.36 16.29 31.27
CA PHE A 700 5.63 17.17 30.14
C PHE A 700 4.81 16.79 28.91
N ASP A 701 4.03 17.75 28.41
CA ASP A 701 3.32 17.70 27.15
C ASP A 701 3.96 18.72 26.21
N PHE A 702 4.40 18.26 25.03
CA PHE A 702 5.19 19.07 24.09
C PHE A 702 4.43 20.26 23.49
N THR A 703 3.12 20.39 23.73
CA THR A 703 2.30 21.52 23.28
C THR A 703 2.06 22.55 24.39
N LYS A 704 2.32 22.19 25.66
CA LYS A 704 2.00 22.99 26.85
C LYS A 704 3.24 23.66 27.46
N LYS A 705 3.21 23.93 28.76
CA LYS A 705 4.38 24.44 29.50
C LYS A 705 5.46 23.37 29.57
N ASN A 706 6.64 23.74 29.11
CA ASN A 706 7.82 22.90 29.23
C ASN A 706 8.46 23.02 30.61
N PRO A 707 9.17 21.97 31.06
CA PRO A 707 9.98 22.03 32.26
C PRO A 707 11.16 22.98 32.09
N LYS A 708 11.70 23.46 33.21
CA LYS A 708 12.65 24.58 33.22
C LYS A 708 13.80 24.32 34.16
N LEU A 709 14.96 24.87 33.83
CA LEU A 709 16.14 24.86 34.67
C LEU A 709 16.63 26.28 34.90
N ILE A 710 16.74 26.65 36.17
CA ILE A 710 17.52 27.80 36.64
C ILE A 710 18.79 27.25 37.26
N TYR A 711 19.95 27.61 36.72
CA TYR A 711 21.25 27.20 37.24
C TYR A 711 22.02 28.42 37.73
N LEU A 712 22.37 28.45 39.02
CA LEU A 712 23.05 29.57 39.66
C LEU A 712 24.53 29.27 39.87
N ASN A 713 25.38 30.20 39.44
CA ASN A 713 26.79 30.19 39.78
C ASN A 713 27.21 31.57 40.31
N THR A 714 27.14 31.76 41.63
CA THR A 714 27.43 33.03 42.29
C THR A 714 28.88 33.17 42.74
N SER A 715 29.68 32.12 42.67
CA SER A 715 31.08 32.06 43.12
C SER A 715 32.06 31.98 41.94
N ASP A 716 33.35 31.78 42.25
CA ASP A 716 34.43 31.49 41.30
C ASP A 716 34.56 30.01 40.93
N SER A 717 33.58 29.18 41.33
CA SER A 717 33.58 27.76 41.04
C SER A 717 33.36 27.50 39.55
N VAL A 718 34.18 26.62 38.98
CA VAL A 718 34.10 26.22 37.57
C VAL A 718 33.04 25.12 37.43
N ILE A 719 32.19 25.26 36.41
CA ILE A 719 31.21 24.21 36.05
C ILE A 719 31.92 22.89 35.71
N SER A 720 31.35 21.76 36.13
CA SER A 720 31.89 20.45 35.78
C SER A 720 31.53 20.03 34.35
N LEU A 721 32.25 19.05 33.81
CA LEU A 721 31.87 18.40 32.55
C LEU A 721 30.49 17.74 32.68
N GLU A 722 30.23 17.10 33.82
CA GLU A 722 28.98 16.43 34.16
C GLU A 722 27.79 17.40 34.15
N ASP A 723 27.94 18.59 34.75
CA ASP A 723 26.92 19.64 34.71
C ASP A 723 26.69 20.14 33.28
N THR A 724 27.76 20.30 32.50
CA THR A 724 27.68 20.74 31.10
C THR A 724 26.86 19.74 30.28
N ILE A 725 27.14 18.44 30.41
CA ILE A 725 26.40 17.35 29.76
C ILE A 725 24.94 17.37 30.21
N TYR A 726 24.69 17.49 31.52
CA TYR A 726 23.36 17.48 32.10
C TYR A 726 22.50 18.64 31.59
N ILE A 727 23.03 19.87 31.62
CA ILE A 727 22.35 21.08 31.16
C ILE A 727 22.01 20.99 29.66
N ALA A 728 22.99 20.60 28.84
CA ALA A 728 22.78 20.46 27.39
C ALA A 728 21.75 19.37 27.07
N PHE A 729 21.78 18.26 27.80
CA PHE A 729 20.82 17.19 27.61
C PHE A 729 19.40 17.59 28.00
N LEU A 730 19.22 18.31 29.11
CA LEU A 730 17.90 18.84 29.50
C LEU A 730 17.35 19.80 28.44
N ASN A 731 18.18 20.67 27.87
CA ASN A 731 17.75 21.55 26.79
C ASN A 731 17.27 20.75 25.55
N LEU A 732 18.02 19.71 25.14
CA LEU A 732 17.61 18.83 24.04
C LEU A 732 16.31 18.06 24.31
N LEU A 733 16.02 17.73 25.57
CA LEU A 733 14.77 17.10 25.98
C LEU A 733 13.57 18.05 25.87
N GLY A 734 13.82 19.36 25.85
CA GLY A 734 12.79 20.40 25.73
C GLY A 734 12.77 21.41 26.87
N PHE A 735 13.74 21.40 27.78
CA PHE A 735 13.78 22.36 28.89
C PHE A 735 14.16 23.75 28.42
N ASP A 736 13.50 24.77 28.98
CA ASP A 736 14.08 26.10 29.02
C ASP A 736 15.20 26.13 30.05
N VAL A 737 16.35 26.66 29.68
CA VAL A 737 17.56 26.67 30.50
C VAL A 737 18.06 28.10 30.64
N ALA A 738 18.12 28.60 31.87
CA ALA A 738 18.68 29.91 32.21
C ALA A 738 19.82 29.78 33.23
N LEU A 739 21.03 30.14 32.81
CA LEU A 739 22.21 30.18 33.66
C LEU A 739 22.38 31.59 34.21
N PHE A 740 22.34 31.76 35.52
CA PHE A 740 22.52 33.03 36.19
C PHE A 740 23.90 33.08 36.83
N VAL A 741 24.78 33.90 36.23
CA VAL A 741 26.21 33.96 36.52
C VAL A 741 26.58 35.40 36.84
N PRO A 742 26.25 35.92 38.04
CA PRO A 742 26.52 37.31 38.40
C PRO A 742 28.00 37.69 38.29
N THR A 743 28.92 36.72 38.39
CA THR A 743 30.37 36.91 38.24
C THR A 743 30.82 37.17 36.80
N GLY A 744 29.98 36.84 35.81
CA GLY A 744 30.31 36.89 34.38
C GLY A 744 31.24 35.76 33.91
N TYR A 745 31.60 34.81 34.77
CA TYR A 745 32.53 33.74 34.40
C TYR A 745 32.04 32.88 33.24
N ASN A 746 32.99 32.32 32.49
CA ASN A 746 32.69 31.48 31.35
C ASN A 746 32.18 30.11 31.81
N MET A 747 30.99 29.73 31.34
CA MET A 747 30.35 28.45 31.62
C MET A 747 30.38 27.49 30.42
N GLU A 748 31.00 27.90 29.30
CA GLU A 748 30.95 27.17 28.03
C GLU A 748 32.27 26.42 27.72
N ASN A 749 33.18 26.30 28.68
CA ASN A 749 34.53 25.74 28.48
C ASN A 749 34.54 24.28 27.95
N TYR A 750 33.43 23.55 28.15
CA TYR A 750 33.25 22.17 27.73
C TYR A 750 32.35 22.02 26.48
N PHE A 751 31.93 23.11 25.85
CA PHE A 751 31.23 23.07 24.56
C PHE A 751 32.21 23.20 23.38
N ASN A 752 31.90 22.52 22.27
CA ASN A 752 32.62 22.61 21.00
C ASN A 752 32.00 23.62 20.02
N MET A 753 30.81 24.14 20.34
CA MET A 753 30.05 25.07 19.51
C MET A 753 29.25 26.01 20.42
N LYS A 754 28.89 27.20 19.94
CA LYS A 754 28.02 28.12 20.67
C LYS A 754 26.59 27.56 20.67
N LEU A 755 26.09 27.17 21.84
CA LEU A 755 24.71 26.64 22.01
C LEU A 755 23.78 27.61 22.73
N MET A 756 24.34 28.58 23.46
CA MET A 756 23.65 29.43 24.40
C MET A 756 23.87 30.90 24.03
N GLU A 757 22.84 31.73 24.24
CA GLU A 757 22.95 33.18 24.09
C GLU A 757 23.32 33.84 25.42
N GLU A 758 24.25 34.79 25.39
CA GLU A 758 24.70 35.53 26.59
C GLU A 758 24.06 36.92 26.65
N HIS A 759 23.38 37.20 27.76
CA HIS A 759 22.80 38.49 28.10
C HIS A 759 23.65 39.15 29.20
N GLN A 760 24.24 40.31 28.90
CA GLN A 760 24.90 41.12 29.92
C GLN A 760 23.89 42.04 30.59
N MET A 761 23.62 41.80 31.88
CA MET A 761 22.61 42.52 32.65
C MET A 761 23.16 43.75 33.39
N GLY A 762 24.46 43.78 33.69
CA GLY A 762 25.08 44.88 34.45
C GLY A 762 26.44 44.52 35.02
N ASP A 763 26.74 45.07 36.20
CA ASP A 763 28.04 44.91 36.86
C ASP A 763 28.26 43.48 37.36
N TYR A 764 29.50 42.99 37.25
CA TYR A 764 29.86 41.70 37.83
C TYR A 764 29.92 41.75 39.35
N MET A 765 29.30 40.76 39.97
CA MET A 765 29.15 40.62 41.43
C MET A 765 29.59 39.21 41.83
N TYR A 766 30.37 39.13 42.90
CA TYR A 766 31.00 37.88 43.37
C TYR A 766 30.45 37.46 44.73
N ASP A 767 30.46 36.16 44.97
CA ASP A 767 30.10 35.50 46.23
C ASP A 767 28.73 35.92 46.78
N LEU A 768 27.77 36.13 45.87
CA LEU A 768 26.40 36.45 46.27
C LEU A 768 25.79 35.25 46.99
N GLN A 769 25.36 35.48 48.23
CA GLN A 769 24.67 34.47 49.04
C GLN A 769 23.27 34.25 48.48
N VAL A 770 22.97 33.00 48.09
CA VAL A 770 21.63 32.63 47.62
C VAL A 770 20.65 32.75 48.80
N PRO A 771 19.63 33.61 48.71
CA PRO A 771 18.67 33.81 49.78
C PRO A 771 17.72 32.62 49.93
N ASN A 772 17.11 32.47 51.11
CA ASN A 772 16.01 31.54 51.29
C ASN A 772 14.81 31.98 50.42
N TRP A 773 14.47 31.17 49.41
CA TRP A 773 13.43 31.48 48.43
C TRP A 773 12.03 31.71 49.02
N ASN A 774 11.74 31.22 50.22
CA ASN A 774 10.45 31.46 50.91
C ASN A 774 10.37 32.85 51.55
N SER A 775 11.50 33.53 51.70
CA SER A 775 11.59 34.87 52.33
C SER A 775 11.52 36.02 51.32
N ILE A 776 11.56 35.73 50.02
CA ILE A 776 11.62 36.75 48.96
C ILE A 776 10.21 37.08 48.47
N PRO A 777 9.80 38.36 48.46
CA PRO A 777 8.49 38.75 47.95
C PRO A 777 8.45 38.67 46.41
N LEU A 778 7.27 38.36 45.85
CA LEU A 778 7.05 38.31 44.39
C LEU A 778 7.09 39.69 43.71
N SER A 779 7.04 40.77 44.48
CA SER A 779 7.20 42.14 43.99
C SER A 779 7.98 43.00 44.99
N VAL A 780 8.76 43.95 44.47
CA VAL A 780 9.40 44.98 45.29
C VAL A 780 8.35 46.06 45.62
N HIS A 781 7.33 45.73 46.40
CA HIS A 781 6.50 46.79 46.99
C HIS A 781 7.30 47.51 48.06
N THR A 782 7.69 48.76 47.77
CA THR A 782 7.99 49.74 48.82
C THR A 782 6.69 49.98 49.57
N SER A 783 6.65 49.68 50.87
CA SER A 783 5.47 49.95 51.66
C SER A 783 5.21 51.46 51.68
N LEU A 784 3.94 51.89 51.76
CA LEU A 784 3.57 53.30 52.00
C LEU A 784 4.31 53.88 53.23
N ARG A 785 4.67 53.01 54.19
CA ARG A 785 5.47 53.33 55.37
C ARG A 785 6.91 53.74 55.03
N ASP A 786 7.55 53.11 54.04
CA ASP A 786 8.92 53.43 53.61
C ASP A 786 8.99 54.76 52.83
N ARG A 787 7.89 55.17 52.17
CA ARG A 787 7.76 56.49 51.55
C ARG A 787 7.45 57.60 52.56
N LEU A 788 6.75 57.30 53.66
CA LEU A 788 6.35 58.28 54.68
C LEU A 788 7.40 58.50 55.78
N PHE A 789 8.27 57.52 56.07
CA PHE A 789 9.23 57.59 57.19
C PHE A 789 10.71 57.77 56.79
N ARG A 790 11.03 58.05 55.52
CA ARG A 790 12.35 58.58 55.11
C ARG A 790 12.39 60.11 55.16
N ARG A 791 12.09 60.66 56.34
CA ARG A 791 12.59 61.96 56.83
C ARG A 791 12.76 61.82 58.33
N GLY A 792 14.00 61.63 58.73
CA GLY A 792 14.51 61.50 60.08
C GLY A 792 16.01 61.38 59.99
#